data_AF-A0A9Q5ZDX3-F1
#
_entry.id   AF-A0A9Q5ZDX3-F1
#
_cell.length_a   1.000
_cell.length_b   1.000
_cell.length_c   1.000
_cell.angle_alpha   90.00
_cell.angle_beta   90.00
_cell.angle_gamma   90.00
#
_symmetry.space_group_name_H-M   'P 1'
#
loop_
_entity.id
_entity.type
_entity.pdbx_description
1 polymer ?
#
loop_
_entity_poly.entity_id
_entity_poly.type
_entity_poly.pdbx_seq_one_letter_code
_entity_poly.pdbx_strand_id
1 'polypeptide(L)'
;MNNNNFNLTVSPVTIAIIGGGLSGSLVVANLLRNATVPLSIKLIERNSEVGRGVAYGTPVDCHLLNVPAGKMSAFADEPNHFLNWLHSNGHEQVTASTFVPRRVYGDYVQATLKAAQEKASVNVQLERIVDEAIAIETKFSSTIIYLSSGQCLDVQKAVLALGNFPAILPKPIASLNKQYVKDAWSSSAIADLNPEDAILLVGTGLTMADTVVALRQQGFQGKIHAVSRHGLMPCRHKSTTPYPAFIDVETAPKTARGLLHIVRQQLRSALLSSNHSSLTSPRVPASPCPRVKNGEHDINWRGVIDAIRPVTQQLWQALPLPEQKRFLRHVKAYWEVHRHRIAEEIAQVLDAAMESGQLIHYAGRIQSCQQLENGVDVKICQRGTHKDIVLRVNRIINCTGANCDYRRLQHPLVASLQEQRLIRANSLSMGIDTAANGALIDADGKASQMLYTLGTPRKGNLWETTAVPEIRLQAASLAQELLKSFNSHATAEERNLSFTLRKPVMLFRQLFDKESSTYTYLIADLETKTAILVDSVLEQVERDLKILQQLDLTLRYCLETHIHADHITGTDRLRSLTGCLGIVPENSAVTCADQYIGDGNILQLGSVQIRAIATPGHTNSHLAYLVNDTHLLTGDALFIGGCGRTDFQNGDAGALYDAVTQKLFALPEDTLVYPAHDYQGRTVSTIGEEKRWNPRFAGRTRNQFIEQMNNLNLPKPKKISEAVPANQQCGRVLLVLDYQI
;
A
#
# COMPACT_ATOMS: atom_id res chain seq x y z
N MET A 1 10.79 31.64 -39.93
CA MET A 1 11.58 31.11 -38.81
C MET A 1 11.17 31.87 -37.55
N ASN A 2 10.43 31.24 -36.65
CA ASN A 2 10.27 31.65 -35.25
C ASN A 2 9.74 30.42 -34.50
N ASN A 3 10.67 29.60 -34.02
CA ASN A 3 10.37 28.49 -33.12
C ASN A 3 10.06 29.05 -31.74
N ASN A 4 8.79 29.25 -31.44
CA ASN A 4 8.34 29.39 -30.06
C ASN A 4 8.32 28.00 -29.43
N ASN A 5 9.46 27.60 -28.83
CA ASN A 5 9.52 26.49 -27.89
C ASN A 5 8.67 26.87 -26.66
N PHE A 6 7.43 26.42 -26.62
CA PHE A 6 6.67 26.36 -25.37
C PHE A 6 7.32 25.31 -24.46
N ASN A 7 8.17 25.76 -23.54
CA ASN A 7 8.59 24.97 -22.40
C ASN A 7 7.36 24.77 -21.48
N LEU A 8 6.59 23.72 -21.72
CA LEU A 8 5.59 23.21 -20.77
C LEU A 8 6.34 22.69 -19.53
N THR A 9 6.48 23.52 -18.51
CA THR A 9 6.96 23.09 -17.19
C THR A 9 5.88 22.23 -16.56
N VAL A 10 6.04 20.91 -16.63
CA VAL A 10 5.23 19.95 -15.87
C VAL A 10 5.47 20.22 -14.39
N SER A 11 4.42 20.57 -13.65
CA SER A 11 4.53 20.76 -12.19
C SER A 11 5.01 19.46 -11.55
N PRO A 12 5.99 19.51 -10.64
CA PRO A 12 6.56 18.31 -10.05
C PRO A 12 5.51 17.57 -9.23
N VAL A 13 5.50 16.24 -9.35
CA VAL A 13 4.70 15.39 -8.48
C VAL A 13 5.16 15.58 -7.04
N THR A 14 4.25 15.70 -6.08
CA THR A 14 4.60 15.89 -4.68
C THR A 14 4.32 14.64 -3.84
N ILE A 15 5.35 14.13 -3.17
CA ILE A 15 5.25 12.99 -2.25
C ILE A 15 5.68 13.45 -0.87
N ALA A 16 4.85 13.22 0.14
CA ALA A 16 5.21 13.43 1.53
C ALA A 16 5.74 12.16 2.19
N ILE A 17 6.78 12.30 2.99
CA ILE A 17 7.33 11.26 3.86
C ILE A 17 7.20 11.75 5.30
N ILE A 18 6.35 11.10 6.09
CA ILE A 18 6.07 11.48 7.48
C ILE A 18 6.95 10.62 8.40
N GLY A 19 7.95 11.24 8.99
CA GLY A 19 8.96 10.60 9.83
C GLY A 19 10.32 10.53 9.12
N GLY A 20 11.28 11.30 9.63
CA GLY A 20 12.66 11.39 9.16
C GLY A 20 13.62 10.40 9.83
N GLY A 21 13.13 9.35 10.48
CA GLY A 21 13.99 8.26 10.96
C GLY A 21 14.58 7.42 9.83
N LEU A 22 15.15 6.25 10.17
CA LEU A 22 15.75 5.32 9.20
C LEU A 22 14.80 5.04 8.02
N SER A 23 13.59 4.55 8.30
CA SER A 23 12.64 4.11 7.26
C SER A 23 12.33 5.21 6.26
N GLY A 24 11.97 6.41 6.73
CA GLY A 24 11.65 7.53 5.84
C GLY A 24 12.87 8.02 5.07
N SER A 25 14.03 8.12 5.74
CA SER A 25 15.28 8.53 5.10
C SER A 25 15.71 7.58 3.99
N LEU A 26 15.53 6.26 4.17
CA LEU A 26 15.82 5.29 3.10
C LEU A 26 14.83 5.37 1.94
N VAL A 27 13.55 5.67 2.19
CA VAL A 27 12.59 5.92 1.10
C VAL A 27 13.00 7.16 0.32
N VAL A 28 13.30 8.27 1.01
CA VAL A 28 13.76 9.51 0.36
C VAL A 28 15.03 9.28 -0.43
N ALA A 29 16.04 8.59 0.13
CA ALA A 29 17.29 8.30 -0.57
C ALA A 29 17.06 7.46 -1.84
N ASN A 30 16.15 6.48 -1.80
CA ASN A 30 15.79 5.72 -3.00
C ASN A 30 14.98 6.54 -4.01
N LEU A 31 14.10 7.44 -3.58
CA LEU A 31 13.40 8.36 -4.48
C LEU A 31 14.39 9.29 -5.18
N LEU A 32 15.34 9.88 -4.45
CA LEU A 32 16.38 10.75 -5.00
C LEU A 32 17.28 10.03 -6.01
N ARG A 33 17.65 8.77 -5.74
CA ARG A 33 18.48 7.96 -6.64
C ARG A 33 17.77 7.55 -7.93
N ASN A 34 16.46 7.30 -7.86
CA ASN A 34 15.74 6.58 -8.93
C ASN A 34 14.65 7.40 -9.63
N ALA A 35 14.34 8.61 -9.17
CA ALA A 35 13.33 9.45 -9.81
C ALA A 35 13.76 9.90 -11.20
N THR A 36 12.96 9.52 -12.20
CA THR A 36 13.15 9.90 -13.61
C THR A 36 12.17 10.99 -14.08
N VAL A 37 11.26 11.42 -13.19
CA VAL A 37 10.27 12.48 -13.41
C VAL A 37 10.51 13.66 -12.47
N PRO A 38 10.04 14.88 -12.82
CA PRO A 38 10.02 16.00 -11.89
C PRO A 38 9.28 15.64 -10.60
N LEU A 39 9.98 15.73 -9.46
CA LEU A 39 9.50 15.23 -8.18
C LEU A 39 9.85 16.22 -7.05
N SER A 40 8.85 16.58 -6.25
CA SER A 40 9.00 17.31 -5.00
C SER A 40 8.76 16.35 -3.83
N ILE A 41 9.77 16.16 -2.99
CA ILE A 41 9.69 15.30 -1.82
C ILE A 41 9.58 16.20 -0.59
N LYS A 42 8.50 16.07 0.18
CA LYS A 42 8.30 16.75 1.46
C LYS A 42 8.64 15.79 2.59
N LEU A 43 9.79 15.95 3.24
CA LEU A 43 10.16 15.15 4.41
C LEU A 43 9.75 15.89 5.68
N ILE A 44 8.73 15.38 6.36
CA ILE A 44 8.16 15.96 7.58
C ILE A 44 8.72 15.21 8.79
N GLU A 45 9.48 15.90 9.63
CA GLU A 45 10.08 15.34 10.84
C GLU A 45 10.04 16.37 11.97
N ARG A 46 9.57 15.96 13.15
CA ARG A 46 9.45 16.85 14.31
C ARG A 46 10.79 17.29 14.89
N ASN A 47 11.86 16.52 14.65
CA ASN A 47 13.21 16.88 15.04
C ASN A 47 13.96 17.55 13.89
N SER A 48 14.91 18.43 14.20
CA SER A 48 15.77 19.04 13.19
C SER A 48 16.73 18.04 12.52
N GLU A 49 17.08 16.95 13.22
CA GLU A 49 17.96 15.89 12.70
C GLU A 49 17.17 14.74 12.06
N VAL A 50 17.44 14.49 10.78
CA VAL A 50 16.91 13.33 10.02
C VAL A 50 17.92 12.17 10.00
N GLY A 51 17.51 10.99 9.56
CA GLY A 51 18.33 9.79 9.38
C GLY A 51 18.41 8.87 10.59
N ARG A 52 18.56 9.44 11.79
CA ARG A 52 18.88 8.66 13.00
C ARG A 52 17.67 7.94 13.58
N GLY A 53 16.53 8.64 13.67
CA GLY A 53 15.35 8.15 14.38
C GLY A 53 15.67 7.69 15.82
N VAL A 54 14.76 6.93 16.41
CA VAL A 54 14.89 6.51 17.82
C VAL A 54 16.06 5.53 18.02
N ALA A 55 16.28 4.60 17.09
CA ALA A 55 17.25 3.51 17.28
C ALA A 55 18.72 3.95 17.11
N TYR A 56 18.99 4.95 16.28
CA TYR A 56 20.36 5.40 15.95
C TYR A 56 20.67 6.81 16.46
N GLY A 57 19.73 7.44 17.17
CA GLY A 57 19.90 8.75 17.80
C GLY A 57 20.49 8.69 19.22
N THR A 58 20.93 7.52 19.69
CA THR A 58 21.54 7.37 21.01
C THR A 58 22.88 8.13 21.08
N PRO A 59 23.14 8.91 22.15
CA PRO A 59 24.44 9.56 22.37
C PRO A 59 25.48 8.61 22.99
N VAL A 60 25.10 7.37 23.32
CA VAL A 60 25.96 6.43 24.05
C VAL A 60 26.75 5.57 23.07
N ASP A 61 28.06 5.77 23.00
CA ASP A 61 28.93 5.06 22.03
C ASP A 61 28.99 3.54 22.25
N CYS A 62 28.73 3.05 23.48
CA CYS A 62 28.68 1.61 23.74
C CYS A 62 27.40 0.92 23.24
N HIS A 63 26.41 1.67 22.73
CA HIS A 63 25.23 1.08 22.10
C HIS A 63 25.60 0.60 20.70
N LEU A 64 25.99 -0.68 20.61
CA LEU A 64 26.38 -1.29 19.35
C LEU A 64 25.17 -1.71 18.51
N LEU A 65 25.39 -1.78 17.20
CA LEU A 65 24.52 -2.48 16.27
C LEU A 65 24.41 -3.96 16.67
N ASN A 66 23.24 -4.53 16.49
CA ASN A 66 22.99 -5.96 16.69
C ASN A 66 23.11 -6.79 15.38
N VAL A 67 23.55 -6.15 14.31
CA VAL A 67 23.78 -6.73 12.99
C VAL A 67 25.18 -6.27 12.54
N PRO A 68 26.01 -7.19 12.00
CA PRO A 68 27.37 -6.83 11.55
C PRO A 68 27.37 -5.79 10.42
N ALA A 69 28.43 -4.98 10.34
CA ALA A 69 28.58 -3.91 9.37
C ALA A 69 28.33 -4.34 7.91
N GLY A 70 28.82 -5.52 7.52
CA GLY A 70 28.64 -6.06 6.16
C GLY A 70 27.18 -6.38 5.78
N LYS A 71 26.25 -6.37 6.74
CA LYS A 71 24.80 -6.58 6.52
C LYS A 71 23.97 -5.32 6.76
N MET A 72 24.61 -4.18 6.96
CA MET A 72 23.97 -2.93 7.39
C MET A 72 23.89 -1.87 6.30
N SER A 73 24.29 -2.16 5.06
CA SER A 73 24.13 -1.22 3.96
C SER A 73 22.68 -0.72 3.83
N ALA A 74 22.54 0.60 3.64
CA ALA A 74 21.29 1.30 3.36
C ALA A 74 20.62 0.84 2.06
N PHE A 75 21.39 0.27 1.13
CA PHE A 75 20.96 -0.12 -0.20
C PHE A 75 21.20 -1.62 -0.40
N ALA A 76 20.19 -2.34 -0.90
CA ALA A 76 20.28 -3.79 -1.10
C ALA A 76 21.14 -4.15 -2.32
N ASP A 77 21.09 -3.30 -3.34
CA ASP A 77 21.86 -3.33 -4.59
C ASP A 77 23.34 -2.94 -4.40
N GLU A 78 23.67 -2.22 -3.32
CA GLU A 78 25.04 -1.87 -2.96
C GLU A 78 25.42 -2.47 -1.59
N PRO A 79 25.66 -3.79 -1.49
CA PRO A 79 25.82 -4.47 -0.19
C PRO A 79 27.00 -3.96 0.65
N ASN A 80 28.04 -3.41 0.00
CA ASN A 80 29.24 -2.89 0.66
C ASN A 80 29.17 -1.37 0.96
N HIS A 81 28.08 -0.67 0.63
CA HIS A 81 28.01 0.81 0.73
C HIS A 81 28.36 1.33 2.14
N PHE A 82 27.85 0.70 3.20
CA PHE A 82 28.19 1.09 4.58
C PHE A 82 29.65 0.81 4.94
N LEU A 83 30.19 -0.35 4.53
CA LEU A 83 31.59 -0.69 4.82
C LEU A 83 32.56 0.27 4.12
N ASN A 84 32.29 0.58 2.85
CA ASN A 84 33.08 1.55 2.09
C ASN A 84 32.99 2.95 2.71
N TRP A 85 31.80 3.35 3.18
CA TRP A 85 31.62 4.62 3.88
C TRP A 85 32.42 4.65 5.19
N LEU A 86 32.40 3.59 5.99
CA LEU A 86 33.19 3.49 7.22
C LEU A 86 34.68 3.67 6.93
N HIS A 87 35.21 2.95 5.95
CA HIS A 87 36.63 3.07 5.56
C HIS A 87 36.99 4.48 5.09
N SER A 88 36.08 5.16 4.41
CA SER A 88 36.30 6.53 3.93
C SER A 88 36.13 7.61 5.02
N ASN A 89 35.66 7.24 6.21
CA ASN A 89 35.34 8.16 7.32
C ASN A 89 36.11 7.79 8.62
N GLY A 90 37.34 7.27 8.49
CA GLY A 90 38.24 7.04 9.63
C GLY A 90 37.97 5.77 10.44
N HIS A 91 37.36 4.77 9.82
CA HIS A 91 37.10 3.46 10.42
C HIS A 91 37.71 2.31 9.59
N GLU A 92 38.92 2.46 9.06
CA GLU A 92 39.61 1.51 8.16
C GLU A 92 39.79 0.11 8.79
N GLN A 93 39.89 0.03 10.11
CA GLN A 93 40.02 -1.22 10.87
C GLN A 93 38.72 -2.04 10.94
N VAL A 94 37.58 -1.45 10.57
CA VAL A 94 36.28 -2.13 10.67
C VAL A 94 36.14 -3.17 9.58
N THR A 95 35.72 -4.38 9.96
CA THR A 95 35.49 -5.49 9.03
C THR A 95 33.99 -5.73 8.84
N ALA A 96 33.63 -6.55 7.84
CA ALA A 96 32.24 -6.93 7.59
C ALA A 96 31.56 -7.63 8.79
N SER A 97 32.32 -8.25 9.69
CA SER A 97 31.81 -8.94 10.89
C SER A 97 31.74 -8.05 12.14
N THR A 98 32.29 -6.84 12.10
CA THR A 98 32.34 -5.90 13.24
C THR A 98 30.96 -5.32 13.55
N PHE A 99 30.68 -5.14 14.85
CA PHE A 99 29.48 -4.46 15.35
C PHE A 99 29.84 -3.01 15.71
N VAL A 100 29.41 -2.07 14.87
CA VAL A 100 29.73 -0.63 15.01
C VAL A 100 28.73 0.06 15.94
N PRO A 101 29.10 1.14 16.65
CA PRO A 101 28.15 1.97 17.40
C PRO A 101 26.95 2.43 16.56
N ARG A 102 25.77 2.47 17.17
CA ARG A 102 24.52 2.89 16.50
C ARG A 102 24.58 4.34 16.03
N ARG A 103 25.24 5.22 16.78
CA ARG A 103 25.44 6.63 16.42
C ARG A 103 26.15 6.78 15.07
N VAL A 104 27.23 6.03 14.87
CA VAL A 104 27.99 6.01 13.60
C VAL A 104 27.12 5.53 12.44
N TYR A 105 26.23 4.56 12.68
CA TYR A 105 25.25 4.17 11.66
C TYR A 105 24.24 5.28 11.35
N GLY A 106 23.83 6.04 12.37
CA GLY A 106 23.03 7.25 12.20
C GLY A 106 23.72 8.29 11.31
N ASP A 107 25.02 8.53 11.54
CA ASP A 107 25.86 9.42 10.73
C ASP A 107 25.93 8.96 9.28
N TYR A 108 26.08 7.65 9.06
CA TYR A 108 26.04 7.05 7.72
C TYR A 108 24.72 7.29 7.01
N VAL A 109 23.57 7.15 7.68
CA VAL A 109 22.26 7.38 7.06
C VAL A 109 22.09 8.86 6.69
N GLN A 110 22.54 9.78 7.56
CA GLN A 110 22.56 11.22 7.28
C GLN A 110 23.43 11.55 6.06
N ALA A 111 24.66 11.02 6.03
CA ALA A 111 25.58 11.20 4.92
C ALA A 111 25.01 10.60 3.62
N THR A 112 24.36 9.43 3.71
CA THR A 112 23.71 8.77 2.56
C THR A 112 22.59 9.63 1.99
N LEU A 113 21.73 10.20 2.84
CA LEU A 113 20.65 11.09 2.42
C LEU A 113 21.19 12.37 1.79
N LYS A 114 22.24 12.96 2.37
CA LYS A 114 22.92 14.14 1.84
C LYS A 114 23.53 13.86 0.46
N ALA A 115 24.30 12.77 0.34
CA ALA A 115 24.90 12.37 -0.93
C ALA A 115 23.86 12.04 -2.00
N ALA A 116 22.73 11.42 -1.63
CA ALA A 116 21.63 11.17 -2.55
C ALA A 116 20.99 12.48 -3.03
N GLN A 117 20.86 13.48 -2.16
CA GLN A 117 20.34 14.80 -2.53
C GLN A 117 21.30 15.55 -3.46
N GLU A 118 22.60 15.51 -3.19
CA GLU A 118 23.63 16.16 -4.02
C GLU A 118 23.74 15.52 -5.42
N LYS A 119 23.46 14.22 -5.54
CA LYS A 119 23.48 13.48 -6.81
C LYS A 119 22.13 13.46 -7.53
N ALA A 120 21.07 13.99 -6.92
CA ALA A 120 19.73 13.96 -7.51
C ALA A 120 19.66 14.79 -8.80
N SER A 121 18.79 14.37 -9.72
CA SER A 121 18.51 15.16 -10.93
C SER A 121 18.00 16.56 -10.56
N VAL A 122 18.31 17.57 -11.37
CA VAL A 122 17.90 18.98 -11.17
C VAL A 122 16.37 19.15 -11.02
N ASN A 123 15.60 18.21 -11.56
CA ASN A 123 14.13 18.21 -11.49
C ASN A 123 13.57 17.52 -10.23
N VAL A 124 14.43 17.03 -9.33
CA VAL A 124 14.04 16.36 -8.09
C VAL A 124 14.46 17.23 -6.91
N GLN A 125 13.48 17.66 -6.12
CA GLN A 125 13.69 18.54 -4.97
C GLN A 125 13.32 17.83 -3.68
N LEU A 126 14.16 17.97 -2.65
CA LEU A 126 13.86 17.55 -1.29
C LEU A 126 13.68 18.79 -0.41
N GLU A 127 12.49 18.95 0.14
CA GLU A 127 12.19 19.93 1.18
C GLU A 127 12.10 19.21 2.54
N ARG A 128 12.84 19.72 3.53
CA ARG A 128 12.78 19.25 4.91
C ARG A 128 11.89 20.20 5.70
N ILE A 129 10.84 19.66 6.31
CA ILE A 129 9.85 20.41 7.08
C ILE A 129 9.98 19.95 8.54
N VAL A 130 10.43 20.86 9.40
CA VAL A 130 10.57 20.59 10.84
C VAL A 130 9.24 20.85 11.51
N ASP A 131 8.37 19.85 11.51
CA ASP A 131 7.01 19.91 12.05
C ASP A 131 6.47 18.49 12.32
N GLU A 132 5.37 18.39 13.03
CA GLU A 132 4.66 17.15 13.30
C GLU A 132 3.36 17.06 12.50
N ALA A 133 3.21 16.02 11.69
CA ALA A 133 1.94 15.72 11.05
C ALA A 133 0.95 15.19 12.10
N ILE A 134 -0.21 15.82 12.21
CA ILE A 134 -1.22 15.54 13.24
C ILE A 134 -2.54 15.00 12.68
N ALA A 135 -2.84 15.26 11.41
CA ALA A 135 -4.00 14.71 10.73
C ALA A 135 -3.75 14.57 9.22
N ILE A 136 -4.49 13.67 8.59
CA ILE A 136 -4.49 13.47 7.14
C ILE A 136 -5.94 13.42 6.68
N GLU A 137 -6.23 14.05 5.55
CA GLU A 137 -7.48 13.91 4.83
C GLU A 137 -7.19 13.53 3.37
N THR A 138 -7.90 12.53 2.85
CA THR A 138 -7.73 12.10 1.46
C THR A 138 -8.84 12.65 0.57
N LYS A 139 -8.46 13.35 -0.50
CA LYS A 139 -9.33 13.75 -1.61
C LYS A 139 -9.29 12.70 -2.73
N PHE A 140 -9.97 12.97 -3.84
CA PHE A 140 -9.98 12.07 -5.00
C PHE A 140 -8.58 11.83 -5.60
N SER A 141 -7.75 12.87 -5.73
CA SER A 141 -6.46 12.83 -6.43
C SER A 141 -5.26 13.26 -5.58
N SER A 142 -5.50 13.64 -4.32
CA SER A 142 -4.47 14.13 -3.43
C SER A 142 -4.81 13.92 -1.96
N THR A 143 -3.85 14.18 -1.10
CA THR A 143 -3.90 14.03 0.34
C THR A 143 -3.51 15.36 0.97
N ILE A 144 -4.37 15.92 1.82
CA ILE A 144 -4.01 17.03 2.69
C ILE A 144 -3.37 16.46 3.96
N ILE A 145 -2.19 16.96 4.31
CA ILE A 145 -1.52 16.70 5.59
C ILE A 145 -1.60 17.96 6.42
N TYR A 146 -2.18 17.86 7.61
CA TYR A 146 -2.25 18.94 8.59
C TYR A 146 -1.10 18.80 9.58
N LEU A 147 -0.39 19.91 9.78
CA LEU A 147 0.78 20.00 10.64
C LEU A 147 0.44 20.69 11.97
N SER A 148 1.26 20.45 12.99
CA SER A 148 1.04 20.97 14.34
C SER A 148 1.16 22.50 14.41
N SER A 149 1.90 23.11 13.48
CA SER A 149 1.99 24.56 13.31
C SER A 149 0.71 25.21 12.76
N GLY A 150 -0.27 24.42 12.28
CA GLY A 150 -1.45 24.90 11.57
C GLY A 150 -1.26 24.99 10.05
N GLN A 151 -0.06 24.73 9.52
CA GLN A 151 0.16 24.59 8.08
C GLN A 151 -0.51 23.33 7.52
N CYS A 152 -0.90 23.38 6.25
CA CYS A 152 -1.39 22.21 5.51
C CYS A 152 -0.61 22.02 4.21
N LEU A 153 -0.35 20.77 3.84
CA LEU A 153 0.35 20.38 2.62
C LEU A 153 -0.59 19.54 1.75
N ASP A 154 -0.79 19.94 0.50
CA ASP A 154 -1.53 19.14 -0.49
C ASP A 154 -0.53 18.34 -1.33
N VAL A 155 -0.57 17.01 -1.21
CA VAL A 155 0.41 16.10 -1.84
C VAL A 155 -0.30 14.94 -2.54
N GLN A 156 0.27 14.38 -3.60
CA GLN A 156 -0.36 13.27 -4.32
C GLN A 156 -0.30 11.96 -3.53
N LYS A 157 0.80 11.72 -2.80
CA LYS A 157 1.00 10.51 -1.98
C LYS A 157 1.71 10.81 -0.67
N ALA A 158 1.43 10.01 0.35
CA ALA A 158 2.07 10.10 1.65
C ALA A 158 2.57 8.72 2.14
N VAL A 159 3.78 8.71 2.70
CA VAL A 159 4.35 7.54 3.36
C VAL A 159 4.41 7.78 4.86
N LEU A 160 3.78 6.90 5.63
CA LEU A 160 3.79 6.91 7.09
C LEU A 160 5.02 6.13 7.59
N ALA A 161 6.15 6.81 7.75
CA ALA A 161 7.40 6.26 8.28
C ALA A 161 7.51 6.48 9.81
N LEU A 162 6.43 6.19 10.55
CA LEU A 162 6.24 6.55 11.97
C LEU A 162 7.20 5.85 12.95
N GLY A 163 7.93 4.84 12.50
CA GLY A 163 8.91 4.13 13.32
C GLY A 163 8.28 3.38 14.50
N ASN A 164 8.95 3.44 15.65
CA ASN A 164 8.56 2.74 16.87
C ASN A 164 7.95 3.73 17.87
N PHE A 165 6.75 3.43 18.35
CA PHE A 165 6.17 4.15 19.48
C PHE A 165 6.66 3.56 20.81
N PRO A 166 6.81 4.39 21.87
CA PRO A 166 7.15 3.91 23.20
C PRO A 166 6.15 2.85 23.70
N ALA A 167 6.63 1.82 24.39
CA ALA A 167 5.77 0.79 24.98
C ALA A 167 4.71 1.38 25.94
N ILE A 168 3.55 0.73 25.98
CA ILE A 168 2.51 1.01 26.97
C ILE A 168 2.87 0.32 28.29
N LEU A 169 2.57 1.01 29.39
CA LEU A 169 2.74 0.55 30.75
C LEU A 169 1.96 -0.75 31.00
N PRO A 170 2.61 -1.84 31.45
CA PRO A 170 1.87 -2.97 31.99
C PRO A 170 1.31 -2.58 33.37
N LYS A 171 0.01 -2.78 33.60
CA LYS A 171 -0.52 -2.80 34.98
C LYS A 171 0.18 -3.95 35.74
N PRO A 172 0.68 -3.74 36.97
CA PRO A 172 0.40 -2.65 37.92
C PRO A 172 1.35 -1.43 37.85
N ILE A 173 2.39 -1.42 37.01
CA ILE A 173 3.40 -0.33 36.97
C ILE A 173 2.78 0.99 36.50
N ALA A 174 1.73 0.90 35.68
CA ALA A 174 1.06 2.05 35.08
C ALA A 174 0.53 3.10 36.07
N SER A 175 0.39 2.76 37.36
CA SER A 175 -0.12 3.66 38.41
C SER A 175 0.96 4.43 39.17
N LEU A 176 2.24 4.33 38.79
CA LEU A 176 3.34 5.04 39.43
C LEU A 176 3.60 6.40 38.76
N ASN A 177 3.82 7.46 39.56
CA ASN A 177 3.89 8.84 39.05
C ASN A 177 5.30 9.48 39.00
N LYS A 178 6.30 9.04 39.80
CA LYS A 178 7.60 9.75 39.91
C LYS A 178 8.86 8.91 39.66
N GLN A 179 8.91 7.64 40.07
CA GLN A 179 10.12 6.79 40.02
C GLN A 179 10.14 5.82 38.81
N TYR A 180 9.32 6.09 37.81
CA TYR A 180 9.17 5.26 36.63
C TYR A 180 9.63 5.99 35.38
N VAL A 181 10.46 5.33 34.58
CA VAL A 181 10.95 5.83 33.30
C VAL A 181 10.29 5.05 32.16
N LYS A 182 9.51 5.78 31.36
CA LYS A 182 8.72 5.23 30.25
C LYS A 182 9.57 4.70 29.10
N ASP A 183 10.65 5.39 28.81
CA ASP A 183 11.55 5.10 27.70
C ASP A 183 12.97 4.89 28.23
N ALA A 184 13.50 3.69 28.06
CA ALA A 184 14.85 3.34 28.47
C ALA A 184 15.95 4.12 27.73
N TRP A 185 15.61 4.76 26.60
CA TRP A 185 16.54 5.59 25.84
C TRP A 185 16.37 7.09 26.09
N SER A 186 15.49 7.49 27.01
CA SER A 186 15.42 8.88 27.46
C SER A 186 16.63 9.24 28.31
N SER A 187 17.07 10.50 28.24
CA SER A 187 18.15 11.02 29.11
C SER A 187 17.80 10.89 30.60
N SER A 188 16.51 10.94 30.94
CA SER A 188 16.01 10.74 32.30
C SER A 188 16.01 9.28 32.76
N ALA A 189 16.26 8.30 31.89
CA ALA A 189 16.30 6.88 32.27
C ALA A 189 17.30 6.63 33.40
N ILE A 190 18.45 7.29 33.29
CA ILE A 190 19.61 7.09 34.15
C ILE A 190 20.09 8.38 34.83
N ALA A 191 19.50 9.53 34.50
CA ALA A 191 19.79 10.80 35.20
C ALA A 191 19.38 10.74 36.69
N ASP A 192 20.12 11.45 37.53
CA ASP A 192 19.82 11.62 38.96
C ASP A 192 19.74 10.29 39.75
N LEU A 193 20.37 9.23 39.26
CA LEU A 193 20.61 8.01 40.02
C LEU A 193 21.86 8.18 40.88
N ASN A 194 21.75 7.87 42.16
CA ASN A 194 22.93 7.75 43.01
C ASN A 194 23.71 6.48 42.60
N PRO A 195 25.05 6.46 42.74
CA PRO A 195 25.86 5.31 42.38
C PRO A 195 25.42 4.00 43.04
N GLU A 196 24.79 4.06 44.22
CA GLU A 196 24.36 2.90 45.03
C GLU A 196 22.86 2.58 44.94
N ASP A 197 22.09 3.32 44.14
CA ASP A 197 20.65 3.08 43.99
C ASP A 197 20.37 1.66 43.46
N ALA A 198 19.23 1.05 43.82
CA ALA A 198 18.76 -0.18 43.20
C ALA A 198 17.74 0.14 42.10
N ILE A 199 17.83 -0.50 40.94
CA ILE A 199 16.90 -0.28 39.83
C ILE A 199 16.25 -1.58 39.34
N LEU A 200 15.07 -1.46 38.75
CA LEU A 200 14.36 -2.57 38.10
C LEU A 200 14.17 -2.28 36.61
N LEU A 201 14.73 -3.14 35.76
CA LEU A 201 14.51 -3.18 34.32
C LEU A 201 13.37 -4.17 33.99
N VAL A 202 12.32 -3.68 33.34
CA VAL A 202 11.15 -4.50 32.99
C VAL A 202 11.24 -4.94 31.54
N GLY A 203 11.57 -6.22 31.33
CA GLY A 203 11.98 -6.77 30.05
C GLY A 203 13.46 -7.15 30.08
N THR A 204 13.81 -8.25 29.41
CA THR A 204 15.17 -8.81 29.37
C THR A 204 15.72 -8.91 27.95
N GLY A 205 15.19 -8.10 27.02
CA GLY A 205 15.60 -8.06 25.60
C GLY A 205 16.76 -7.11 25.32
N LEU A 206 16.94 -6.73 24.05
CA LEU A 206 18.02 -5.83 23.60
C LEU A 206 18.05 -4.49 24.34
N THR A 207 16.89 -3.87 24.58
CA THR A 207 16.80 -2.59 25.31
C THR A 207 17.35 -2.71 26.75
N MET A 208 17.17 -3.85 27.41
CA MET A 208 17.74 -4.10 28.74
C MET A 208 19.27 -4.18 28.64
N ALA A 209 19.79 -4.90 27.65
CA ALA A 209 21.24 -4.98 27.42
C ALA A 209 21.85 -3.57 27.20
N ASP A 210 21.25 -2.77 26.33
CA ASP A 210 21.67 -1.38 26.08
C ASP A 210 21.67 -0.54 27.37
N THR A 211 20.66 -0.72 28.24
CA THR A 211 20.53 0.01 29.50
C THR A 211 21.62 -0.37 30.49
N VAL A 212 21.91 -1.67 30.65
CA VAL A 212 22.96 -2.16 31.57
C VAL A 212 24.34 -1.65 31.14
N VAL A 213 24.65 -1.71 29.84
CA VAL A 213 25.95 -1.26 29.34
C VAL A 213 26.11 0.25 29.52
N ALA A 214 25.07 1.04 29.25
CA ALA A 214 25.10 2.49 29.47
C ALA A 214 25.33 2.84 30.95
N LEU A 215 24.62 2.20 31.88
CA LEU A 215 24.78 2.42 33.32
C LEU A 215 26.22 2.13 33.78
N ARG A 216 26.79 1.00 33.34
CA ARG A 216 28.17 0.64 33.70
C ARG A 216 29.19 1.60 33.10
N GLN A 217 28.97 2.08 31.87
CA GLN A 217 29.85 3.09 31.26
C GLN A 217 29.81 4.42 32.04
N GLN A 218 28.66 4.76 32.64
CA GLN A 218 28.51 5.94 33.50
C GLN A 218 28.97 5.72 34.94
N GLY A 219 29.53 4.55 35.27
CA GLY A 219 30.09 4.27 36.60
C GLY A 219 29.06 3.89 37.67
N PHE A 220 27.82 3.57 37.29
CA PHE A 220 26.80 3.09 38.24
C PHE A 220 27.24 1.78 38.91
N GLN A 221 27.21 1.72 40.24
CA GLN A 221 27.67 0.57 41.05
C GLN A 221 26.51 -0.23 41.68
N GLY A 222 25.33 0.37 41.77
CA GLY A 222 24.17 -0.15 42.46
C GLY A 222 23.57 -1.40 41.81
N LYS A 223 22.58 -1.99 42.50
CA LYS A 223 21.95 -3.25 42.06
C LYS A 223 21.02 -3.03 40.87
N ILE A 224 21.19 -3.85 39.84
CA ILE A 224 20.34 -3.89 38.67
C ILE A 224 19.51 -5.17 38.70
N HIS A 225 18.22 -5.04 38.96
CA HIS A 225 17.27 -6.13 38.83
C HIS A 225 16.66 -6.11 37.43
N ALA A 226 16.50 -7.26 36.77
CA ALA A 226 15.81 -7.36 35.49
C ALA A 226 14.71 -8.42 35.54
N VAL A 227 13.51 -8.15 35.06
CA VAL A 227 12.40 -9.12 35.13
C VAL A 227 11.70 -9.29 33.79
N SER A 228 11.46 -10.53 33.39
CA SER A 228 10.57 -10.85 32.27
C SER A 228 9.81 -12.14 32.49
N ARG A 229 8.74 -12.34 31.72
CA ARG A 229 7.85 -13.51 31.86
C ARG A 229 8.56 -14.86 31.81
N HIS A 230 9.67 -14.95 31.08
CA HIS A 230 10.42 -16.19 30.89
C HIS A 230 11.87 -16.11 31.42
N GLY A 231 12.37 -14.91 31.74
CA GLY A 231 13.76 -14.71 32.17
C GLY A 231 14.80 -15.00 31.09
N LEU A 232 14.41 -15.05 29.81
CA LEU A 232 15.32 -15.30 28.69
C LEU A 232 16.07 -14.01 28.32
N MET A 233 17.35 -14.14 27.99
CA MET A 233 18.19 -13.04 27.51
C MET A 233 18.67 -13.31 26.07
N PRO A 234 18.93 -12.25 25.27
CA PRO A 234 19.50 -12.38 23.94
C PRO A 234 20.75 -13.27 23.92
N CYS A 235 20.80 -14.21 22.99
CA CYS A 235 22.01 -14.99 22.73
C CYS A 235 23.08 -14.09 22.10
N ARG A 236 24.35 -14.45 22.26
CA ARG A 236 25.46 -13.73 21.61
C ARG A 236 25.71 -14.21 20.18
N HIS A 237 26.15 -13.29 19.32
CA HIS A 237 26.71 -13.62 18.01
C HIS A 237 27.99 -14.45 18.18
N LYS A 238 28.26 -15.33 17.22
CA LYS A 238 29.52 -16.07 17.06
C LYS A 238 29.72 -16.33 15.57
N SER A 239 30.97 -16.50 15.14
CA SER A 239 31.27 -17.01 13.80
C SER A 239 30.65 -18.38 13.62
N THR A 240 29.90 -18.53 12.53
CA THR A 240 29.11 -19.75 12.26
C THR A 240 29.22 -20.10 10.80
N THR A 241 29.46 -21.38 10.52
CA THR A 241 29.43 -21.91 9.15
C THR A 241 28.01 -21.76 8.58
N PRO A 242 27.85 -21.31 7.32
CA PRO A 242 26.55 -21.29 6.66
C PRO A 242 25.87 -22.67 6.72
N TYR A 243 24.56 -22.68 6.98
CA TYR A 243 23.76 -23.90 6.99
C TYR A 243 22.90 -23.94 5.71
N PRO A 244 22.76 -25.10 5.03
CA PRO A 244 21.94 -25.21 3.83
C PRO A 244 20.49 -24.79 4.09
N ALA A 245 19.84 -24.22 3.08
CA ALA A 245 18.39 -24.04 3.11
C ALA A 245 17.72 -25.41 3.26
N PHE A 246 16.79 -25.53 4.19
CA PHE A 246 16.16 -26.82 4.55
C PHE A 246 14.63 -26.76 4.62
N ILE A 247 14.05 -25.59 4.37
CA ILE A 247 12.62 -25.39 4.40
C ILE A 247 12.18 -24.74 3.11
N ASP A 248 11.28 -25.44 2.42
CA ASP A 248 10.56 -24.92 1.27
C ASP A 248 9.20 -24.41 1.75
N VAL A 249 8.84 -23.19 1.35
CA VAL A 249 7.63 -22.50 1.80
C VAL A 249 6.37 -23.20 1.31
N GLU A 250 6.38 -23.79 0.12
CA GLU A 250 5.21 -24.44 -0.47
C GLU A 250 4.84 -25.69 0.33
N THR A 251 5.85 -26.52 0.63
CA THR A 251 5.70 -27.79 1.36
C THR A 251 5.76 -27.65 2.89
N ALA A 252 6.16 -26.49 3.42
CA ALA A 252 6.28 -26.27 4.86
C ALA A 252 4.95 -26.46 5.61
N PRO A 253 4.97 -27.07 6.81
CA PRO A 253 3.80 -27.19 7.67
C PRO A 253 3.19 -25.82 7.98
N LYS A 254 1.89 -25.67 7.77
CA LYS A 254 1.15 -24.44 8.08
C LYS A 254 0.74 -24.35 9.56
N THR A 255 1.59 -24.86 10.46
CA THR A 255 1.38 -24.82 11.92
C THR A 255 2.66 -24.41 12.64
N ALA A 256 2.53 -23.64 13.72
CA ALA A 256 3.68 -23.21 14.51
C ALA A 256 4.43 -24.41 15.12
N ARG A 257 3.70 -25.46 15.49
CA ARG A 257 4.28 -26.71 16.01
C ARG A 257 5.05 -27.47 14.93
N GLY A 258 4.51 -27.56 13.72
CA GLY A 258 5.15 -28.25 12.60
C GLY A 258 6.45 -27.56 12.20
N LEU A 259 6.45 -26.23 12.06
CA LEU A 259 7.67 -25.46 11.80
C LEU A 259 8.72 -25.68 12.90
N LEU A 260 8.31 -25.60 14.17
CA LEU A 260 9.22 -25.86 15.30
C LEU A 260 9.78 -27.29 15.30
N HIS A 261 8.99 -28.27 14.86
CA HIS A 261 9.45 -29.65 14.71
C HIS A 261 10.55 -29.77 13.67
N ILE A 262 10.39 -29.16 12.49
CA ILE A 262 11.41 -29.12 11.43
C ILE A 262 12.69 -28.48 11.95
N VAL A 263 12.60 -27.32 12.60
CA VAL A 263 13.79 -26.65 13.18
C VAL A 263 14.50 -27.56 14.17
N ARG A 264 13.76 -28.22 15.07
CA ARG A 264 14.33 -29.17 16.04
C ARG A 264 14.96 -30.38 15.37
N GLN A 265 14.39 -30.89 14.27
CA GLN A 265 14.98 -31.97 13.50
C GLN A 265 16.32 -31.56 12.90
N GLN A 266 16.40 -30.36 12.31
CA GLN A 266 17.66 -29.84 11.76
C GLN A 266 18.71 -29.60 12.84
N LEU A 267 18.32 -29.10 14.01
CA LEU A 267 19.23 -28.98 15.16
C LEU A 267 19.79 -30.34 15.60
N ARG A 268 18.99 -31.41 15.57
CA ARG A 268 19.46 -32.79 15.83
C ARG A 268 20.40 -33.30 14.75
N SER A 269 20.10 -33.03 13.48
CA SER A 269 20.99 -33.42 12.37
C SER A 269 22.33 -32.69 12.43
N ALA A 270 22.33 -31.39 12.73
CA ALA A 270 23.54 -30.59 12.93
C ALA A 270 24.39 -31.12 14.10
N LEU A 271 23.73 -31.56 15.18
CA LEU A 271 24.38 -32.23 16.31
C LEU A 271 25.07 -33.54 15.91
N LEU A 272 24.40 -34.40 15.15
CA LEU A 272 24.95 -35.70 14.73
C LEU A 272 26.12 -35.55 13.75
N SER A 273 26.09 -34.55 12.88
CA SER A 273 27.16 -34.28 11.90
C SER A 273 28.37 -33.53 12.50
N SER A 274 28.24 -32.96 13.69
CA SER A 274 29.35 -32.34 14.43
C SER A 274 30.15 -33.36 15.28
N ASN A 275 29.59 -34.56 15.51
CA ASN A 275 30.18 -35.59 16.36
C ASN A 275 30.91 -36.67 15.53
N HIS A 276 32.06 -36.32 14.99
CA HIS A 276 33.10 -37.31 14.64
C HIS A 276 34.11 -37.42 15.78
N SER A 277 33.66 -37.87 16.96
CA SER A 277 34.43 -38.64 17.96
C SER A 277 33.68 -38.76 19.29
N SER A 278 33.59 -39.99 19.79
CA SER A 278 33.01 -40.46 21.05
C SER A 278 31.48 -40.61 21.13
N LEU A 279 31.07 -41.89 21.08
CA LEU A 279 29.74 -42.38 21.40
C LEU A 279 29.51 -42.32 22.91
N THR A 280 28.59 -41.49 23.37
CA THR A 280 27.62 -41.86 24.43
C THR A 280 26.30 -41.12 24.22
N SER A 281 25.21 -41.81 24.53
CA SER A 281 23.82 -41.45 24.21
C SER A 281 23.39 -40.04 24.67
N PRO A 282 22.86 -39.15 23.78
CA PRO A 282 22.44 -37.83 24.19
C PRO A 282 20.94 -37.80 24.58
N ARG A 283 20.67 -37.63 25.88
CA ARG A 283 19.35 -37.16 26.35
C ARG A 283 19.21 -35.69 25.95
N VAL A 284 18.29 -35.40 25.02
CA VAL A 284 17.97 -34.05 24.54
C VAL A 284 17.32 -33.22 25.66
N PRO A 285 17.77 -31.99 25.96
CA PRO A 285 17.07 -31.12 26.91
C PRO A 285 15.69 -30.70 26.36
N ALA A 286 14.67 -30.67 27.22
CA ALA A 286 13.31 -30.25 26.87
C ALA A 286 13.19 -28.73 26.53
N SER A 287 14.25 -27.96 26.79
CA SER A 287 14.39 -26.56 26.38
C SER A 287 15.25 -26.46 25.12
N PRO A 288 14.94 -25.54 24.16
CA PRO A 288 15.81 -25.26 23.02
C PRO A 288 17.16 -24.63 23.43
N CYS A 289 17.35 -24.33 24.71
CA CYS A 289 18.60 -23.83 25.26
C CYS A 289 19.18 -24.90 26.21
N PRO A 290 20.35 -25.50 25.91
CA PRO A 290 21.21 -25.96 26.98
C PRO A 290 21.61 -24.72 27.79
N ARG A 291 21.52 -24.79 29.13
CA ARG A 291 22.42 -23.97 29.94
C ARG A 291 23.82 -24.50 29.61
N VAL A 292 24.54 -23.81 28.75
CA VAL A 292 25.93 -24.15 28.43
C VAL A 292 26.73 -23.86 29.68
N LYS A 293 27.00 -24.90 30.48
CA LYS A 293 28.21 -24.92 31.29
C LYS A 293 29.37 -24.97 30.30
N ASN A 294 30.38 -24.15 30.58
CA ASN A 294 31.58 -23.94 29.76
C ASN A 294 32.11 -25.22 29.10
N GLY A 295 32.37 -25.14 27.79
CA GLY A 295 33.16 -26.09 27.01
C GLY A 295 32.49 -27.45 26.79
N GLU A 296 31.89 -27.65 25.61
CA GLU A 296 31.86 -28.91 24.83
C GLU A 296 30.71 -28.85 23.79
N HIS A 297 31.08 -28.97 22.51
CA HIS A 297 30.24 -29.03 21.30
C HIS A 297 29.29 -27.81 21.05
N ASP A 298 29.82 -26.74 20.44
CA ASP A 298 29.03 -25.58 19.99
C ASP A 298 28.16 -26.00 18.79
N ILE A 299 26.94 -26.47 19.08
CA ILE A 299 25.92 -26.79 18.09
C ILE A 299 25.76 -25.57 17.17
N ASN A 300 25.86 -25.76 15.85
CA ASN A 300 25.63 -24.68 14.87
C ASN A 300 24.13 -24.34 14.73
N TRP A 301 23.43 -24.15 15.85
CA TRP A 301 22.04 -23.73 15.90
C TRP A 301 21.87 -22.35 15.26
N ARG A 302 22.91 -21.51 15.34
CA ARG A 302 22.92 -20.18 14.74
C ARG A 302 22.77 -20.26 13.23
N GLY A 303 23.55 -21.13 12.57
CA GLY A 303 23.44 -21.41 11.15
C GLY A 303 22.04 -21.90 10.77
N VAL A 304 21.46 -22.82 11.55
CA VAL A 304 20.08 -23.31 11.33
C VAL A 304 19.06 -22.17 11.41
N ILE A 305 19.14 -21.31 12.43
CA ILE A 305 18.23 -20.17 12.55
C ILE A 305 18.46 -19.16 11.41
N ASP A 306 19.72 -18.91 11.04
CA ASP A 306 20.08 -17.97 9.97
C ASP A 306 19.61 -18.46 8.59
N ALA A 307 19.56 -19.78 8.35
CA ALA A 307 19.05 -20.37 7.11
C ALA A 307 17.53 -20.24 6.91
N ILE A 308 16.75 -20.01 7.98
CA ILE A 308 15.29 -19.78 7.90
C ILE A 308 14.97 -18.33 7.53
N ARG A 309 15.90 -17.40 7.80
CA ARG A 309 15.64 -15.95 7.69
C ARG A 309 15.12 -15.52 6.31
N PRO A 310 15.69 -15.96 5.18
CA PRO A 310 15.23 -15.50 3.86
C PRO A 310 13.74 -15.76 3.59
N VAL A 311 13.17 -16.78 4.21
CA VAL A 311 11.78 -17.23 3.97
C VAL A 311 10.86 -16.96 5.17
N THR A 312 11.34 -16.31 6.24
CA THR A 312 10.57 -16.12 7.48
C THR A 312 9.26 -15.35 7.25
N GLN A 313 9.27 -14.32 6.40
CA GLN A 313 8.07 -13.55 6.08
C GLN A 313 7.03 -14.37 5.31
N GLN A 314 7.48 -15.17 4.34
CA GLN A 314 6.60 -16.04 3.56
C GLN A 314 5.98 -17.14 4.43
N LEU A 315 6.78 -17.76 5.31
CA LEU A 315 6.28 -18.72 6.30
C LEU A 315 5.25 -18.09 7.23
N TRP A 316 5.48 -16.86 7.68
CA TRP A 316 4.53 -16.13 8.52
C TRP A 316 3.19 -15.87 7.82
N GLN A 317 3.24 -15.40 6.57
CA GLN A 317 2.05 -15.13 5.76
C GLN A 317 1.27 -16.41 5.43
N ALA A 318 1.97 -17.53 5.29
CA ALA A 318 1.35 -18.83 5.04
C ALA A 318 0.70 -19.47 6.29
N LEU A 319 1.00 -18.98 7.50
CA LEU A 319 0.35 -19.47 8.73
C LEU A 319 -1.08 -18.91 8.86
N PRO A 320 -2.08 -19.78 9.10
CA PRO A 320 -3.42 -19.33 9.47
C PRO A 320 -3.39 -18.48 10.74
N LEU A 321 -4.32 -17.52 10.87
CA LEU A 321 -4.39 -16.60 12.00
C LEU A 321 -4.34 -17.29 13.39
N PRO A 322 -5.02 -18.44 13.64
CA PRO A 322 -4.89 -19.15 14.91
C PRO A 322 -3.45 -19.61 15.21
N GLU A 323 -2.68 -19.98 14.19
CA GLU A 323 -1.30 -20.45 14.31
C GLU A 323 -0.32 -19.29 14.45
N GLN A 324 -0.55 -18.14 13.80
CA GLN A 324 0.17 -16.90 14.09
C GLN A 324 -0.01 -16.50 15.57
N LYS A 325 -1.25 -16.53 16.09
CA LYS A 325 -1.53 -16.30 17.52
C LYS A 325 -0.82 -17.31 18.42
N ARG A 326 -0.77 -18.59 18.02
CA ARG A 326 -0.05 -19.65 18.75
C ARG A 326 1.46 -19.39 18.78
N PHE A 327 2.06 -19.00 17.65
CA PHE A 327 3.47 -18.61 17.57
C PHE A 327 3.78 -17.46 18.53
N LEU A 328 2.98 -16.38 18.50
CA LEU A 328 3.18 -15.22 19.38
C LEU A 328 3.11 -15.58 20.86
N ARG A 329 2.23 -16.52 21.22
CA ARG A 329 2.02 -16.97 22.60
C ARG A 329 3.14 -17.87 23.11
N HIS A 330 3.62 -18.80 22.29
CA HIS A 330 4.46 -19.90 22.75
C HIS A 330 5.88 -19.91 22.20
N VAL A 331 6.11 -19.35 21.00
CA VAL A 331 7.38 -19.48 20.28
C VAL A 331 8.15 -18.16 20.26
N LYS A 332 7.46 -17.02 20.13
CA LYS A 332 8.07 -15.69 19.99
C LYS A 332 9.21 -15.43 20.97
N ALA A 333 9.03 -15.69 22.26
CA ALA A 333 10.05 -15.40 23.27
C ALA A 333 11.37 -16.15 23.02
N TYR A 334 11.31 -17.37 22.51
CA TYR A 334 12.48 -18.15 22.13
C TYR A 334 13.05 -17.66 20.80
N TRP A 335 12.20 -17.40 19.81
CA TRP A 335 12.63 -16.85 18.54
C TRP A 335 13.44 -15.56 18.73
N GLU A 336 12.91 -14.61 19.51
CA GLU A 336 13.53 -13.29 19.70
C GLU A 336 14.95 -13.41 20.28
N VAL A 337 15.19 -14.25 21.29
CA VAL A 337 16.53 -14.39 21.89
C VAL A 337 17.53 -15.10 20.98
N HIS A 338 17.08 -15.97 20.09
CA HIS A 338 17.95 -16.67 19.13
C HIS A 338 18.20 -15.85 17.87
N ARG A 339 17.24 -15.00 17.46
CA ARG A 339 17.27 -14.20 16.24
C ARG A 339 17.88 -12.81 16.45
N HIS A 340 17.50 -12.13 17.54
CA HIS A 340 17.96 -10.78 17.87
C HIS A 340 19.09 -10.88 18.89
N ARG A 341 20.26 -11.26 18.38
CA ARG A 341 21.47 -11.52 19.16
C ARG A 341 22.19 -10.22 19.52
N ILE A 342 23.03 -10.27 20.56
CA ILE A 342 23.93 -9.19 20.97
C ILE A 342 25.37 -9.45 20.50
N ALA A 343 26.16 -8.38 20.34
CA ALA A 343 27.59 -8.46 20.07
C ALA A 343 28.34 -9.12 21.26
N GLU A 344 29.52 -9.69 21.00
CA GLU A 344 30.29 -10.42 22.02
C GLU A 344 30.71 -9.50 23.17
N GLU A 345 31.12 -8.28 22.84
CA GLU A 345 31.54 -7.23 23.76
C GLU A 345 30.40 -6.84 24.71
N ILE A 346 29.18 -6.76 24.19
CA ILE A 346 27.98 -6.51 25.00
C ILE A 346 27.68 -7.70 25.91
N ALA A 347 27.84 -8.93 25.41
CA ALA A 347 27.63 -10.13 26.20
C ALA A 347 28.62 -10.21 27.38
N GLN A 348 29.89 -9.88 27.17
CA GLN A 348 30.91 -9.84 28.21
C GLN A 348 30.58 -8.85 29.33
N VAL A 349 30.06 -7.66 28.98
CA VAL A 349 29.63 -6.67 29.99
C VAL A 349 28.47 -7.21 30.84
N LEU A 350 27.51 -7.91 30.22
CA LEU A 350 26.40 -8.53 30.95
C LEU A 350 26.88 -9.69 31.83
N ASP A 351 27.79 -10.53 31.33
CA ASP A 351 28.37 -11.64 32.10
C ASP A 351 29.09 -11.09 33.35
N ALA A 352 29.97 -10.10 33.19
CA ALA A 352 30.68 -9.48 34.31
C ALA A 352 29.72 -8.83 35.32
N ALA A 353 28.63 -8.20 34.85
CA ALA A 353 27.60 -7.65 35.74
C ALA A 353 26.86 -8.75 36.52
N MET A 354 26.59 -9.90 35.90
CA MET A 354 25.96 -11.04 36.58
C MET A 354 26.91 -11.73 37.56
N GLU A 355 28.17 -11.93 37.18
CA GLU A 355 29.20 -12.58 38.00
C GLU A 355 29.54 -11.77 39.26
N SER A 356 29.61 -10.44 39.13
CA SER A 356 29.75 -9.53 40.28
C SER A 356 28.48 -9.42 41.13
N GLY A 357 27.38 -10.03 40.70
CA GLY A 357 26.08 -9.93 41.36
C GLY A 357 25.44 -8.54 41.26
N GLN A 358 25.96 -7.67 40.38
CA GLN A 358 25.37 -6.36 40.10
C GLN A 358 24.05 -6.52 39.33
N LEU A 359 24.03 -7.36 38.29
CA LEU A 359 22.85 -7.69 37.49
C LEU A 359 22.22 -9.01 37.96
N ILE A 360 20.97 -8.95 38.39
CA ILE A 360 20.18 -10.13 38.79
C ILE A 360 18.91 -10.18 37.95
N HIS A 361 18.70 -11.26 37.20
CA HIS A 361 17.51 -11.41 36.37
C HIS A 361 16.53 -12.45 36.94
N TYR A 362 15.23 -12.19 36.73
CA TYR A 362 14.13 -13.00 37.25
C TYR A 362 13.19 -13.43 36.12
N ALA A 363 12.86 -14.72 36.09
CA ALA A 363 11.73 -15.23 35.34
C ALA A 363 10.46 -15.11 36.19
N GLY A 364 9.51 -14.26 35.81
CA GLY A 364 8.31 -14.04 36.61
C GLY A 364 7.37 -12.96 36.09
N ARG A 365 6.33 -12.68 36.85
CA ARG A 365 5.36 -11.60 36.59
C ARG A 365 5.32 -10.65 37.78
N ILE A 366 5.38 -9.35 37.49
CA ILE A 366 5.11 -8.32 38.49
C ILE A 366 3.62 -8.39 38.85
N GLN A 367 3.31 -8.55 40.13
CA GLN A 367 1.95 -8.63 40.67
C GLN A 367 1.45 -7.29 41.19
N SER A 368 2.29 -6.58 41.94
CA SER A 368 1.98 -5.26 42.51
C SER A 368 3.23 -4.39 42.57
N CYS A 369 3.01 -3.08 42.55
CA CYS A 369 4.02 -2.06 42.83
C CYS A 369 3.42 -1.12 43.88
N GLN A 370 4.14 -0.91 44.98
CA GLN A 370 3.74 0.02 46.03
C GLN A 370 4.72 1.18 46.06
N GLN A 371 4.21 2.39 45.79
CA GLN A 371 4.98 3.62 45.85
C GLN A 371 5.33 3.94 47.30
N LEU A 372 6.58 4.36 47.53
CA LEU A 372 7.07 4.81 48.82
C LEU A 372 7.68 6.20 48.69
N GLU A 373 8.09 6.79 49.81
CA GLU A 373 8.75 8.10 49.84
C GLU A 373 10.06 8.07 49.03
N ASN A 374 10.92 7.07 49.30
CA ASN A 374 12.20 6.85 48.62
C ASN A 374 12.24 5.47 47.96
N GLY A 375 11.54 5.36 46.82
CA GLY A 375 11.55 4.16 45.96
C GLY A 375 10.20 3.46 45.83
N VAL A 376 10.25 2.19 45.40
CA VAL A 376 9.09 1.36 45.07
C VAL A 376 9.35 -0.07 45.55
N ASP A 377 8.38 -0.63 46.27
CA ASP A 377 8.35 -2.07 46.55
C ASP A 377 7.65 -2.80 45.40
N VAL A 378 8.36 -3.73 44.77
CA VAL A 378 7.88 -4.49 43.61
C VAL A 378 7.76 -5.96 43.96
N LYS A 379 6.53 -6.47 43.92
CA LYS A 379 6.25 -7.89 44.15
C LYS A 379 6.27 -8.67 42.84
N ILE A 380 7.12 -9.69 42.74
CA ILE A 380 7.27 -10.54 41.57
C ILE A 380 6.91 -11.98 41.94
N CYS A 381 5.96 -12.57 41.21
CA CYS A 381 5.69 -14.00 41.29
C CYS A 381 6.63 -14.75 40.34
N GLN A 382 7.50 -15.58 40.91
CA GLN A 382 8.49 -16.34 40.17
C GLN A 382 7.83 -17.42 39.31
N ARG A 383 8.32 -17.55 38.07
CA ARG A 383 7.90 -18.61 37.15
C ARG A 383 8.37 -19.97 37.67
N GLY A 384 7.49 -20.97 37.62
CA GLY A 384 7.80 -22.35 37.95
C GLY A 384 7.67 -22.67 39.43
N THR A 385 8.19 -21.81 40.32
CA THR A 385 8.05 -21.97 41.78
C THR A 385 6.78 -21.34 42.34
N HIS A 386 6.21 -20.35 41.64
CA HIS A 386 5.08 -19.54 42.11
C HIS A 386 5.34 -18.81 43.45
N LYS A 387 6.60 -18.75 43.90
CA LYS A 387 6.99 -18.00 45.10
C LYS A 387 7.03 -16.52 44.79
N ASP A 388 6.59 -15.71 45.74
CA ASP A 388 6.66 -14.27 45.64
C ASP A 388 7.99 -13.77 46.21
N ILE A 389 8.63 -12.87 45.48
CA ILE A 389 9.77 -12.08 45.93
C ILE A 389 9.36 -10.62 45.96
N VAL A 390 9.87 -9.87 46.94
CA VAL A 390 9.67 -8.42 47.03
C VAL A 390 11.03 -7.76 46.85
N LEU A 391 11.11 -6.84 45.89
CA LEU A 391 12.31 -6.05 45.62
C LEU A 391 12.03 -4.59 45.95
N ARG A 392 12.88 -3.99 46.78
CA ARG A 392 12.91 -2.54 46.98
C ARG A 392 13.83 -1.93 45.93
N VAL A 393 13.31 -1.03 45.10
CA VAL A 393 14.09 -0.33 44.08
C VAL A 393 13.81 1.17 44.10
N ASN A 394 14.81 1.96 43.78
CA ASN A 394 14.74 3.41 43.66
C ASN A 394 14.09 3.84 42.34
N ARG A 395 14.23 3.01 41.28
CA ARG A 395 13.71 3.32 39.94
C ARG A 395 13.25 2.10 39.17
N ILE A 396 12.21 2.26 38.36
CA ILE A 396 11.74 1.25 37.40
C ILE A 396 11.90 1.79 35.98
N ILE A 397 12.60 1.06 35.12
CA ILE A 397 12.84 1.41 33.72
C ILE A 397 12.16 0.38 32.81
N ASN A 398 11.41 0.86 31.82
CA ASN A 398 10.70 0.00 30.89
C ASN A 398 11.55 -0.41 29.69
N CYS A 399 11.88 -1.70 29.64
CA CYS A 399 12.63 -2.34 28.56
C CYS A 399 11.74 -3.34 27.77
N THR A 400 10.42 -3.13 27.71
CA THR A 400 9.47 -4.04 27.03
C THR A 400 9.39 -3.85 25.51
N GLY A 401 10.21 -2.96 24.95
CA GLY A 401 10.32 -2.71 23.51
C GLY A 401 9.32 -1.66 23.01
N ALA A 402 8.92 -1.76 21.74
CA ALA A 402 8.03 -0.81 21.08
C ALA A 402 6.54 -1.20 21.22
N ASN A 403 5.67 -0.21 21.33
CA ASN A 403 4.23 -0.41 21.16
C ASN A 403 3.90 -0.62 19.67
N CYS A 404 3.20 -1.72 19.39
CA CYS A 404 2.71 -2.05 18.06
C CYS A 404 1.19 -2.24 18.02
N ASP A 405 0.46 -2.00 19.11
CA ASP A 405 -1.00 -2.07 19.10
C ASP A 405 -1.58 -0.70 18.72
N TYR A 406 -1.82 -0.52 17.42
CA TYR A 406 -2.35 0.72 16.86
C TYR A 406 -3.75 1.06 17.37
N ARG A 407 -4.51 0.10 17.91
CA ARG A 407 -5.85 0.36 18.47
C ARG A 407 -5.81 1.14 19.79
N ARG A 408 -4.65 1.14 20.46
CA ARG A 408 -4.46 1.74 21.80
C ARG A 408 -3.49 2.92 21.76
N LEU A 409 -3.10 3.34 20.56
CA LEU A 409 -2.06 4.32 20.35
C LEU A 409 -2.66 5.72 20.43
N GLN A 410 -2.17 6.54 21.35
CA GLN A 410 -2.67 7.91 21.59
C GLN A 410 -1.91 8.96 20.77
N HIS A 411 -1.54 8.65 19.53
CA HIS A 411 -0.83 9.59 18.66
C HIS A 411 -1.85 10.36 17.79
N PRO A 412 -1.79 11.71 17.72
CA PRO A 412 -2.79 12.52 17.01
C PRO A 412 -3.06 12.04 15.57
N LEU A 413 -1.99 11.85 14.79
CA LEU A 413 -2.11 11.37 13.41
C LEU A 413 -2.78 9.99 13.30
N VAL A 414 -2.46 9.07 14.20
CA VAL A 414 -3.03 7.72 14.17
C VAL A 414 -4.49 7.75 14.59
N ALA A 415 -4.84 8.56 15.59
CA ALA A 415 -6.21 8.79 16.01
C ALA A 415 -7.06 9.39 14.87
N SER A 416 -6.54 10.42 14.20
CA SER A 416 -7.19 11.04 13.02
C SER A 416 -7.42 10.04 11.89
N LEU A 417 -6.42 9.23 11.54
CA LEU A 417 -6.56 8.20 10.51
C LEU A 417 -7.60 7.13 10.88
N GLN A 418 -7.72 6.78 12.16
CA GLN A 418 -8.72 5.83 12.64
C GLN A 418 -10.13 6.42 12.61
N GLU A 419 -10.29 7.66 13.07
CA GLU A 419 -11.55 8.38 13.07
C GLU A 419 -12.10 8.54 11.64
N GLN A 420 -11.22 8.87 10.69
CA GLN A 420 -11.55 8.97 9.26
C GLN A 420 -11.61 7.62 8.55
N ARG A 421 -11.46 6.51 9.26
CA ARG A 421 -11.51 5.14 8.71
C ARG A 421 -10.44 4.84 7.65
N LEU A 422 -9.40 5.67 7.53
CA LEU A 422 -8.31 5.53 6.54
C LEU A 422 -7.34 4.39 6.88
N ILE A 423 -7.38 3.88 8.11
CA ILE A 423 -6.62 2.71 8.55
C ILE A 423 -7.45 1.76 9.39
N ARG A 424 -7.09 0.48 9.37
CA ARG A 424 -7.48 -0.50 10.39
C ARG A 424 -6.27 -1.20 11.00
N ALA A 425 -6.40 -1.64 12.26
CA ALA A 425 -5.39 -2.50 12.85
C ALA A 425 -5.39 -3.87 12.17
N ASN A 426 -4.20 -4.46 11.97
CA ASN A 426 -4.11 -5.81 11.47
C ASN A 426 -4.81 -6.83 12.41
N SER A 427 -5.20 -7.99 11.89
CA SER A 427 -5.88 -9.09 12.61
C SER A 427 -5.18 -9.58 13.89
N LEU A 428 -3.88 -9.33 14.04
CA LEU A 428 -3.10 -9.63 15.24
C LEU A 428 -2.97 -8.45 16.21
N SER A 429 -3.53 -7.30 15.85
CA SER A 429 -3.38 -6.03 16.57
C SER A 429 -1.91 -5.62 16.72
N MET A 430 -1.12 -5.93 15.71
CA MET A 430 0.29 -5.62 15.61
C MET A 430 0.49 -4.86 14.31
N GLY A 431 0.63 -3.55 14.37
CA GLY A 431 0.71 -2.72 13.17
C GLY A 431 -0.64 -2.34 12.57
N ILE A 432 -0.55 -1.62 11.46
CA ILE A 432 -1.62 -1.25 10.54
C ILE A 432 -1.75 -2.36 9.50
N ASP A 433 -2.97 -2.66 9.06
CA ASP A 433 -3.17 -3.61 7.98
C ASP A 433 -2.74 -3.01 6.63
N THR A 434 -2.01 -3.79 5.82
CA THR A 434 -1.45 -3.29 4.55
C THR A 434 -1.55 -4.31 3.42
N ALA A 435 -1.70 -3.82 2.19
CA ALA A 435 -1.46 -4.60 0.99
C ALA A 435 0.04 -4.98 0.84
N ALA A 436 0.35 -5.85 -0.13
CA ALA A 436 1.71 -6.36 -0.35
C ALA A 436 2.72 -5.24 -0.67
N ASN A 437 2.32 -4.22 -1.43
CA ASN A 437 3.14 -3.05 -1.78
C ASN A 437 3.29 -2.03 -0.63
N GLY A 438 2.66 -2.25 0.52
CA GLY A 438 2.71 -1.33 1.66
C GLY A 438 1.62 -0.25 1.67
N ALA A 439 0.68 -0.27 0.71
CA ALA A 439 -0.51 0.57 0.79
C ALA A 439 -1.33 0.25 2.04
N LEU A 440 -1.82 1.29 2.72
CA LEU A 440 -2.69 1.14 3.89
C LEU A 440 -4.03 0.55 3.48
N ILE A 441 -4.58 -0.33 4.31
CA ILE A 441 -5.94 -0.84 4.16
C ILE A 441 -6.87 -0.05 5.09
N ASP A 442 -7.92 0.53 4.50
CA ASP A 442 -8.94 1.29 5.22
C ASP A 442 -9.87 0.37 6.04
N ALA A 443 -10.80 0.96 6.79
CA ALA A 443 -11.73 0.20 7.63
C ALA A 443 -12.65 -0.74 6.83
N ASP A 444 -12.90 -0.44 5.56
CA ASP A 444 -13.76 -1.18 4.64
C ASP A 444 -12.99 -2.30 3.90
N GLY A 445 -11.68 -2.37 4.08
CA GLY A 445 -10.83 -3.41 3.51
C GLY A 445 -10.24 -3.07 2.14
N LYS A 446 -10.36 -1.81 1.69
CA LYS A 446 -9.82 -1.34 0.42
C LYS A 446 -8.40 -0.81 0.61
N ALA A 447 -7.52 -1.17 -0.31
CA ALA A 447 -6.15 -0.66 -0.33
C ALA A 447 -6.10 0.77 -0.86
N SER A 448 -5.39 1.65 -0.16
CA SER A 448 -5.18 3.03 -0.56
C SER A 448 -4.33 3.15 -1.83
N GLN A 449 -4.59 4.18 -2.62
CA GLN A 449 -3.73 4.58 -3.75
C GLN A 449 -2.78 5.73 -3.39
N MET A 450 -2.93 6.31 -2.20
CA MET A 450 -2.23 7.52 -1.78
C MET A 450 -1.43 7.34 -0.49
N LEU A 451 -1.88 6.46 0.41
CA LEU A 451 -1.27 6.27 1.72
C LEU A 451 -0.52 4.94 1.79
N TYR A 452 0.75 5.01 2.16
CA TYR A 452 1.64 3.86 2.23
C TYR A 452 2.41 3.84 3.55
N THR A 453 2.99 2.70 3.89
CA THR A 453 3.87 2.57 5.06
C THR A 453 4.92 1.48 4.82
N LEU A 454 5.95 1.46 5.66
CA LEU A 454 6.99 0.43 5.69
C LEU A 454 7.50 0.19 7.12
N GLY A 455 8.21 -0.91 7.34
CA GLY A 455 8.87 -1.20 8.62
C GLY A 455 7.88 -1.64 9.71
N THR A 456 8.09 -1.20 10.96
CA THR A 456 7.31 -1.61 12.14
C THR A 456 5.79 -1.50 11.99
N PRO A 457 5.20 -0.45 11.36
CA PRO A 457 3.78 -0.40 11.10
C PRO A 457 3.22 -1.63 10.37
N ARG A 458 4.02 -2.39 9.62
CA ARG A 458 3.60 -3.60 8.90
C ARG A 458 3.75 -4.90 9.69
N LYS A 459 4.11 -4.85 10.98
CA LYS A 459 4.57 -6.02 11.76
C LYS A 459 3.58 -7.20 11.83
N GLY A 460 2.29 -6.94 11.73
CA GLY A 460 1.26 -7.97 11.67
C GLY A 460 1.24 -8.70 10.32
N ASN A 461 1.38 -7.96 9.22
CA ASN A 461 1.42 -8.50 7.86
C ASN A 461 2.78 -9.14 7.53
N LEU A 462 3.87 -8.56 8.04
CA LEU A 462 5.26 -9.00 7.81
C LEU A 462 5.98 -9.20 9.15
N TRP A 463 6.20 -10.46 9.54
CA TRP A 463 7.08 -10.77 10.66
C TRP A 463 8.54 -10.38 10.34
N GLU A 464 9.36 -10.07 11.35
CA GLU A 464 10.75 -9.58 11.17
C GLU A 464 10.90 -8.25 10.40
N THR A 465 9.88 -7.40 10.31
CA THR A 465 9.93 -6.11 9.57
C THR A 465 10.52 -4.92 10.38
N THR A 466 11.51 -5.17 11.23
CA THR A 466 12.03 -4.15 12.17
C THR A 466 13.52 -3.86 12.06
N ALA A 467 14.26 -4.66 11.28
CA ALA A 467 15.69 -4.50 11.11
C ALA A 467 16.05 -3.95 9.72
N VAL A 468 17.25 -3.38 9.61
CA VAL A 468 17.75 -2.74 8.38
C VAL A 468 17.68 -3.63 7.14
N PRO A 469 18.10 -4.92 7.18
CA PRO A 469 18.10 -5.76 5.98
C PRO A 469 16.71 -5.89 5.33
N GLU A 470 15.67 -5.92 6.15
CA GLU A 470 14.28 -5.99 5.70
C GLU A 470 13.70 -4.61 5.35
N ILE A 471 14.04 -3.55 6.11
CA ILE A 471 13.56 -2.18 5.86
C ILE A 471 14.14 -1.62 4.56
N ARG A 472 15.43 -1.86 4.24
CA ARG A 472 16.05 -1.35 3.01
C ARG A 472 15.39 -1.91 1.75
N LEU A 473 15.00 -3.18 1.77
CA LEU A 473 14.27 -3.82 0.67
C LEU A 473 12.89 -3.18 0.52
N GLN A 474 12.17 -3.00 1.62
CA GLN A 474 10.88 -2.30 1.59
C GLN A 474 11.00 -0.86 1.11
N ALA A 475 12.02 -0.12 1.53
CA ALA A 475 12.23 1.25 1.10
C ALA A 475 12.51 1.34 -0.40
N ALA A 476 13.35 0.45 -0.94
CA ALA A 476 13.62 0.38 -2.38
C ALA A 476 12.35 0.01 -3.18
N SER A 477 11.64 -1.06 -2.78
CA SER A 477 10.40 -1.47 -3.45
C SER A 477 9.30 -0.41 -3.35
N LEU A 478 9.17 0.26 -2.20
CA LEU A 478 8.18 1.32 -2.02
C LEU A 478 8.54 2.56 -2.85
N ALA A 479 9.81 2.97 -2.90
CA ALA A 479 10.23 4.05 -3.78
C ALA A 479 9.93 3.75 -5.25
N GLN A 480 10.18 2.52 -5.71
CA GLN A 480 9.79 2.07 -7.05
C GLN A 480 8.27 2.10 -7.25
N GLU A 481 7.47 1.63 -6.30
CA GLU A 481 6.00 1.66 -6.37
C GLU A 481 5.48 3.10 -6.48
N LEU A 482 6.03 4.00 -5.67
CA LEU A 482 5.69 5.42 -5.70
C LEU A 482 6.05 6.02 -7.06
N LEU A 483 7.26 5.76 -7.58
CA LEU A 483 7.69 6.29 -8.88
C LEU A 483 6.96 5.66 -10.07
N LYS A 484 6.63 4.38 -10.03
CA LYS A 484 5.87 3.68 -11.10
C LYS A 484 4.55 4.35 -11.39
N SER A 485 3.86 4.83 -10.35
CA SER A 485 2.62 5.56 -10.52
C SER A 485 2.76 6.91 -11.24
N PHE A 486 4.00 7.38 -11.45
CA PHE A 486 4.33 8.65 -12.10
C PHE A 486 5.20 8.48 -13.36
N ASN A 487 5.94 7.37 -13.49
CA ASN A 487 6.82 7.05 -14.62
C ASN A 487 6.11 6.56 -15.87
N SER A 488 4.80 6.30 -15.81
CA SER A 488 3.93 6.11 -16.97
C SER A 488 3.87 7.32 -17.93
N HIS A 489 4.66 8.37 -17.68
CA HIS A 489 4.71 9.61 -18.46
C HIS A 489 6.08 10.00 -19.03
N ALA A 490 7.18 9.22 -18.87
CA ALA A 490 8.54 9.76 -19.06
C ALA A 490 9.53 9.06 -20.02
N THR A 491 9.21 7.99 -20.73
CA THR A 491 10.15 7.43 -21.74
C THR A 491 9.53 7.33 -23.12
N ALA A 492 10.05 8.15 -24.04
CA ALA A 492 9.58 8.31 -25.41
C ALA A 492 10.20 7.31 -26.42
N GLU A 493 10.91 6.28 -25.98
CA GLU A 493 11.57 5.31 -26.88
C GLU A 493 11.09 3.85 -26.74
N GLU A 494 10.21 3.54 -25.78
CA GLU A 494 9.36 2.34 -25.83
C GLU A 494 8.01 2.64 -26.51
N ARG A 495 8.04 3.50 -27.54
CA ARG A 495 6.90 3.98 -28.32
C ARG A 495 6.24 2.93 -29.23
N ASN A 496 6.30 1.65 -28.86
CA ASN A 496 5.51 0.61 -29.51
C ASN A 496 4.70 -0.30 -28.57
N LEU A 497 4.81 -0.21 -27.24
CA LEU A 497 3.87 -0.91 -26.35
C LEU A 497 3.88 -0.28 -24.95
N SER A 498 3.06 0.76 -24.77
CA SER A 498 2.27 1.06 -23.55
C SER A 498 2.07 2.57 -23.36
N PHE A 499 1.00 3.09 -23.95
CA PHE A 499 0.32 4.26 -23.38
C PHE A 499 -0.27 3.83 -22.03
N THR A 500 0.41 4.08 -20.90
CA THR A 500 -0.28 3.99 -19.61
C THR A 500 -0.99 5.32 -19.33
N LEU A 501 -2.23 5.33 -19.81
CA LEU A 501 -3.28 6.32 -19.59
C LEU A 501 -3.25 6.84 -18.13
N ARG A 502 -3.13 8.16 -17.95
CA ARG A 502 -3.72 8.82 -16.76
C ARG A 502 -5.12 8.25 -16.65
N LYS A 503 -5.51 7.68 -15.50
CA LYS A 503 -6.87 7.17 -15.35
C LYS A 503 -7.80 8.36 -15.60
N PRO A 504 -8.55 8.39 -16.71
CA PRO A 504 -9.41 9.52 -17.02
C PRO A 504 -10.35 9.64 -15.84
N VAL A 505 -10.44 10.82 -15.23
CA VAL A 505 -11.50 11.08 -14.26
C VAL A 505 -12.75 11.33 -15.09
N MET A 506 -13.19 10.27 -15.75
CA MET A 506 -14.36 10.23 -16.58
C MET A 506 -15.55 10.24 -15.64
N LEU A 507 -16.34 11.30 -15.70
CA LEU A 507 -17.72 11.22 -15.27
C LEU A 507 -18.47 10.41 -16.33
N PHE A 508 -19.18 9.38 -15.88
CA PHE A 508 -20.11 8.62 -16.71
C PHE A 508 -21.47 8.57 -16.00
N ARG A 509 -22.53 9.02 -16.66
CA ARG A 509 -23.91 8.92 -16.16
C ARG A 509 -24.83 8.41 -17.24
N GLN A 510 -25.71 7.48 -16.85
CA GLN A 510 -26.82 7.02 -17.66
C GLN A 510 -28.06 7.83 -17.30
N LEU A 511 -28.72 8.41 -18.29
CA LEU A 511 -29.90 9.24 -18.13
C LEU A 511 -31.05 8.60 -18.89
N PHE A 512 -31.99 8.01 -18.16
CA PHE A 512 -33.07 7.24 -18.76
C PHE A 512 -34.27 8.12 -19.11
N ASP A 513 -34.77 8.01 -20.34
CA ASP A 513 -36.08 8.49 -20.76
C ASP A 513 -37.13 7.37 -20.65
N LYS A 514 -38.22 7.65 -19.94
CA LYS A 514 -39.26 6.63 -19.68
C LYS A 514 -40.21 6.41 -20.85
N GLU A 515 -40.37 7.39 -21.74
CA GLU A 515 -41.35 7.34 -22.81
C GLU A 515 -40.83 6.49 -23.98
N SER A 516 -39.59 6.72 -24.39
CA SER A 516 -38.91 5.95 -25.44
C SER A 516 -38.12 4.75 -24.88
N SER A 517 -37.95 4.65 -23.55
CA SER A 517 -37.06 3.68 -22.91
C SER A 517 -35.60 3.80 -23.38
N THR A 518 -35.18 5.02 -23.73
CA THR A 518 -33.84 5.33 -24.23
C THR A 518 -32.90 5.70 -23.10
N TYR A 519 -31.65 5.26 -23.19
CA TYR A 519 -30.55 5.78 -22.40
C TYR A 519 -29.77 6.85 -23.17
N THR A 520 -29.74 8.05 -22.61
CA THR A 520 -28.76 9.08 -22.98
C THR A 520 -27.53 8.93 -22.07
N TYR A 521 -26.32 8.96 -22.65
CA TYR A 521 -25.08 8.83 -21.88
C TYR A 521 -24.34 10.16 -21.76
N LEU A 522 -24.17 10.65 -20.54
CA LEU A 522 -23.30 11.80 -20.25
C LEU A 522 -21.90 11.30 -19.91
N ILE A 523 -20.94 11.66 -20.75
CA ILE A 523 -19.52 11.37 -20.59
C ILE A 523 -18.80 12.71 -20.44
N ALA A 524 -18.00 12.89 -19.39
CA ALA A 524 -17.22 14.11 -19.24
C ALA A 524 -15.82 13.84 -18.70
N ASP A 525 -14.87 14.65 -19.14
CA ASP A 525 -13.57 14.73 -18.51
C ASP A 525 -13.64 15.77 -17.38
N LEU A 526 -13.56 15.31 -16.13
CA LEU A 526 -13.70 16.20 -14.97
C LEU A 526 -12.52 17.18 -14.82
N GLU A 527 -11.40 16.94 -15.51
CA GLU A 527 -10.27 17.86 -15.53
C GLU A 527 -10.55 19.08 -16.43
N THR A 528 -10.90 18.83 -17.69
CA THR A 528 -11.22 19.90 -18.64
C THR A 528 -12.64 20.45 -18.49
N LYS A 529 -13.49 19.76 -17.70
CA LYS A 529 -14.93 20.00 -17.57
C LYS A 529 -15.69 19.93 -18.89
N THR A 530 -15.10 19.35 -19.94
CA THR A 530 -15.78 19.16 -21.22
C THR A 530 -16.59 17.87 -21.21
N ALA A 531 -17.80 17.92 -21.77
CA ALA A 531 -18.76 16.83 -21.76
C ALA A 531 -19.25 16.47 -23.17
N ILE A 532 -19.76 15.25 -23.28
CA ILE A 532 -20.45 14.68 -24.44
C ILE A 532 -21.75 14.06 -23.95
N LEU A 533 -22.81 14.24 -24.73
CA LEU A 533 -24.03 13.44 -24.64
C LEU A 533 -24.11 12.50 -25.82
N VAL A 534 -24.36 11.21 -25.57
CA VAL A 534 -24.62 10.21 -26.62
C VAL A 534 -26.11 9.88 -26.63
N ASP A 535 -26.73 9.92 -27.80
CA ASP A 535 -28.16 9.63 -28.05
C ASP A 535 -29.07 10.46 -27.12
N SER A 536 -28.99 11.79 -27.26
CA SER A 536 -29.80 12.74 -26.47
C SER A 536 -31.26 12.75 -26.93
N VAL A 537 -32.21 12.85 -26.01
CA VAL A 537 -33.66 12.91 -26.32
C VAL A 537 -34.19 14.34 -26.24
N LEU A 538 -34.93 14.80 -27.24
CA LEU A 538 -35.42 16.19 -27.36
C LEU A 538 -36.23 16.63 -26.13
N GLU A 539 -37.14 15.78 -25.66
CA GLU A 539 -37.98 16.03 -24.49
C GLU A 539 -37.18 16.13 -23.17
N GLN A 540 -35.93 15.66 -23.16
CA GLN A 540 -35.05 15.65 -21.99
C GLN A 540 -33.98 16.75 -21.99
N VAL A 541 -33.97 17.66 -22.96
CA VAL A 541 -32.95 18.72 -23.07
C VAL A 541 -32.86 19.58 -21.80
N GLU A 542 -33.99 19.91 -21.17
CA GLU A 542 -33.98 20.69 -19.92
C GLU A 542 -33.33 19.93 -18.75
N ARG A 543 -33.60 18.62 -18.64
CA ARG A 543 -32.95 17.73 -17.66
C ARG A 543 -31.44 17.74 -17.88
N ASP A 544 -31.02 17.56 -19.13
CA ASP A 544 -29.62 17.41 -19.49
C ASP A 544 -28.84 18.70 -19.24
N LEU A 545 -29.40 19.86 -19.60
CA LEU A 545 -28.81 21.18 -19.30
C LEU A 545 -28.69 21.43 -17.79
N LYS A 546 -29.72 21.08 -17.01
CA LYS A 546 -29.68 21.23 -15.56
C LYS A 546 -28.56 20.38 -14.95
N ILE A 547 -28.36 19.16 -15.43
CA ILE A 547 -27.28 18.28 -14.97
C ILE A 547 -25.92 18.88 -15.34
N LEU A 548 -25.75 19.34 -16.58
CA LEU A 548 -24.50 19.99 -17.03
C LEU A 548 -24.16 21.21 -16.15
N GLN A 549 -25.15 22.05 -15.84
CA GLN A 549 -24.97 23.21 -14.96
C GLN A 549 -24.61 22.82 -13.52
N GLN A 550 -25.32 21.84 -12.94
CA GLN A 550 -25.07 21.39 -11.56
C GLN A 550 -23.70 20.75 -11.38
N LEU A 551 -23.16 20.16 -12.44
CA LEU A 551 -21.85 19.51 -12.46
C LEU A 551 -20.74 20.43 -12.97
N ASP A 552 -21.07 21.68 -13.30
CA ASP A 552 -20.13 22.66 -13.86
C ASP A 552 -19.40 22.13 -15.11
N LEU A 553 -20.18 21.59 -16.07
CA LEU A 553 -19.68 20.99 -17.30
C LEU A 553 -20.05 21.82 -18.54
N THR A 554 -19.12 21.90 -19.48
CA THR A 554 -19.32 22.48 -20.81
C THR A 554 -19.58 21.38 -21.82
N LEU A 555 -20.80 21.33 -22.38
CA LEU A 555 -21.14 20.39 -23.43
C LEU A 555 -20.40 20.75 -24.73
N ARG A 556 -19.56 19.85 -25.22
CA ARG A 556 -18.74 20.06 -26.41
C ARG A 556 -19.32 19.34 -27.63
N TYR A 557 -19.82 18.12 -27.44
CA TYR A 557 -20.40 17.34 -28.53
C TYR A 557 -21.70 16.64 -28.13
N CYS A 558 -22.61 16.51 -29.09
CA CYS A 558 -23.67 15.50 -29.06
C CYS A 558 -23.32 14.44 -30.10
N LEU A 559 -23.27 13.17 -29.69
CA LEU A 559 -22.95 12.04 -30.54
C LEU A 559 -24.20 11.19 -30.76
N GLU A 560 -24.41 10.76 -32.00
CA GLU A 560 -25.46 9.80 -32.33
C GLU A 560 -24.85 8.44 -32.68
N THR A 561 -25.41 7.35 -32.17
CA THR A 561 -25.06 5.98 -32.59
C THR A 561 -25.65 5.68 -33.97
N HIS A 562 -26.86 6.18 -34.23
CA HIS A 562 -27.58 6.04 -35.50
C HIS A 562 -28.71 7.07 -35.60
N ILE A 563 -29.46 7.03 -36.70
CA ILE A 563 -30.69 7.83 -36.83
C ILE A 563 -31.83 7.09 -36.15
N HIS A 564 -32.26 7.59 -35.00
CA HIS A 564 -33.29 6.97 -34.16
C HIS A 564 -34.68 7.04 -34.78
N ALA A 565 -35.49 6.02 -34.57
CA ALA A 565 -36.88 5.91 -35.06
C ALA A 565 -37.93 5.97 -33.94
N ASP A 566 -37.49 5.85 -32.70
CA ASP A 566 -38.26 5.75 -31.47
C ASP A 566 -38.36 7.10 -30.75
N HIS A 567 -37.37 7.97 -30.90
CA HIS A 567 -37.32 9.32 -30.32
C HIS A 567 -36.70 10.36 -31.27
N ILE A 568 -36.96 11.64 -30.99
CA ILE A 568 -36.31 12.75 -31.70
C ILE A 568 -35.06 13.15 -30.90
N THR A 569 -33.92 13.32 -31.58
CA THR A 569 -32.69 13.74 -30.90
C THR A 569 -32.78 15.17 -30.36
N GLY A 570 -32.20 15.41 -29.19
CA GLY A 570 -32.02 16.74 -28.62
C GLY A 570 -30.90 17.58 -29.25
N THR A 571 -30.14 17.01 -30.20
CA THR A 571 -28.89 17.59 -30.71
C THR A 571 -29.01 19.03 -31.23
N ASP A 572 -29.98 19.36 -32.11
CA ASP A 572 -30.12 20.74 -32.61
C ASP A 572 -30.49 21.74 -31.51
N ARG A 573 -31.35 21.33 -30.57
CA ARG A 573 -31.76 22.18 -29.45
C ARG A 573 -30.59 22.42 -28.48
N LEU A 574 -29.85 21.39 -28.12
CA LEU A 574 -28.65 21.49 -27.28
C LEU A 574 -27.58 22.35 -27.95
N ARG A 575 -27.36 22.18 -29.25
CA ARG A 575 -26.48 23.03 -30.05
C ARG A 575 -26.89 24.50 -29.98
N SER A 576 -28.18 24.81 -30.14
CA SER A 576 -28.68 26.20 -30.07
C SER A 576 -28.48 26.85 -28.69
N LEU A 577 -28.46 26.06 -27.61
CA LEU A 577 -28.38 26.54 -26.23
C LEU A 577 -26.95 26.56 -25.67
N THR A 578 -26.06 25.71 -26.18
CA THR A 578 -24.71 25.49 -25.62
C THR A 578 -23.57 25.77 -26.61
N GLY A 579 -23.84 25.79 -27.91
CA GLY A 579 -22.82 25.84 -28.95
C GLY A 579 -22.07 24.52 -29.17
N CYS A 580 -22.55 23.40 -28.63
CA CYS A 580 -21.96 22.08 -28.88
C CYS A 580 -22.08 21.68 -30.36
N LEU A 581 -21.22 20.78 -30.82
CA LEU A 581 -21.25 20.24 -32.18
C LEU A 581 -21.98 18.90 -32.23
N GLY A 582 -22.87 18.72 -33.20
CA GLY A 582 -23.54 17.45 -33.47
C GLY A 582 -22.69 16.54 -34.37
N ILE A 583 -22.42 15.32 -33.92
CA ILE A 583 -21.64 14.31 -34.62
C ILE A 583 -22.51 13.09 -34.93
N VAL A 584 -22.56 12.71 -36.19
CA VAL A 584 -23.35 11.56 -36.68
C VAL A 584 -22.46 10.56 -37.44
N PRO A 585 -22.92 9.33 -37.69
CA PRO A 585 -22.17 8.38 -38.52
C PRO A 585 -21.98 8.87 -39.97
N GLU A 586 -20.82 8.61 -40.58
CA GLU A 586 -20.49 9.04 -41.96
C GLU A 586 -21.55 8.64 -43.02
N ASN A 587 -22.19 7.48 -42.86
CA ASN A 587 -23.16 6.96 -43.83
C ASN A 587 -24.62 7.28 -43.50
N SER A 588 -24.88 8.24 -42.59
CA SER A 588 -26.23 8.56 -42.12
C SER A 588 -27.05 9.47 -43.07
N ALA A 589 -26.42 10.04 -44.11
CA ALA A 589 -27.02 10.98 -45.06
C ALA A 589 -27.64 12.25 -44.43
N VAL A 590 -27.22 12.62 -43.21
CA VAL A 590 -27.66 13.82 -42.49
C VAL A 590 -26.78 15.00 -42.87
N THR A 591 -27.32 16.05 -43.47
CA THR A 591 -26.54 17.21 -43.95
C THR A 591 -26.38 18.34 -42.93
N CYS A 592 -27.18 18.35 -41.86
CA CYS A 592 -27.15 19.37 -40.82
C CYS A 592 -26.13 19.10 -39.70
N ALA A 593 -25.42 17.98 -39.76
CA ALA A 593 -24.42 17.59 -38.77
C ALA A 593 -23.17 18.46 -38.89
N ASP A 594 -22.53 18.74 -37.76
CA ASP A 594 -21.31 19.55 -37.74
C ASP A 594 -20.09 18.70 -38.10
N GLN A 595 -20.11 17.41 -37.76
CA GLN A 595 -19.06 16.43 -38.08
C GLN A 595 -19.64 15.04 -38.34
N TYR A 596 -18.84 14.22 -39.04
CA TYR A 596 -19.12 12.82 -39.27
C TYR A 596 -18.02 11.95 -38.63
N ILE A 597 -18.39 10.75 -38.17
CA ILE A 597 -17.44 9.79 -37.58
C ILE A 597 -17.60 8.40 -38.20
N GLY A 598 -16.48 7.76 -38.56
CA GLY A 598 -16.41 6.44 -39.21
C GLY A 598 -15.80 5.34 -38.34
N ASP A 599 -15.75 4.11 -38.86
CA ASP A 599 -15.19 2.95 -38.13
C ASP A 599 -13.73 3.19 -37.71
N GLY A 600 -13.39 2.82 -36.47
CA GLY A 600 -12.04 2.95 -35.91
C GLY A 600 -11.60 4.38 -35.61
N ASN A 601 -12.40 5.40 -35.93
CA ASN A 601 -12.09 6.78 -35.58
C ASN A 601 -12.11 6.98 -34.05
N ILE A 602 -11.24 7.86 -33.58
CA ILE A 602 -11.10 8.17 -32.15
C ILE A 602 -11.46 9.65 -31.94
N LEU A 603 -12.51 9.89 -31.16
CA LEU A 603 -12.85 11.21 -30.64
C LEU A 603 -12.22 11.40 -29.26
N GLN A 604 -11.42 12.45 -29.10
CA GLN A 604 -10.73 12.77 -27.85
C GLN A 604 -11.45 13.90 -27.10
N LEU A 605 -11.90 13.63 -25.88
CA LEU A 605 -12.52 14.60 -24.96
C LEU A 605 -11.62 14.76 -23.74
N GLY A 606 -10.67 15.70 -23.82
CA GLY A 606 -9.64 15.86 -22.78
C GLY A 606 -8.89 14.54 -22.56
N SER A 607 -8.98 13.95 -21.37
CA SER A 607 -8.39 12.63 -21.07
C SER A 607 -9.21 11.42 -21.55
N VAL A 608 -10.49 11.60 -21.93
CA VAL A 608 -11.40 10.51 -22.33
C VAL A 608 -11.26 10.21 -23.82
N GLN A 609 -10.97 8.95 -24.14
CA GLN A 609 -10.90 8.43 -25.50
C GLN A 609 -12.21 7.70 -25.86
N ILE A 610 -12.84 8.07 -26.97
CA ILE A 610 -14.04 7.42 -27.49
C ILE A 610 -13.75 6.87 -28.88
N ARG A 611 -13.70 5.55 -29.02
CA ARG A 611 -13.47 4.87 -30.29
C ARG A 611 -14.79 4.42 -30.92
N ALA A 612 -15.04 4.83 -32.15
CA ALA A 612 -16.18 4.37 -32.94
C ALA A 612 -15.94 2.95 -33.48
N ILE A 613 -16.94 2.09 -33.38
CA ILE A 613 -16.94 0.73 -33.91
C ILE A 613 -18.19 0.58 -34.78
N ALA A 614 -18.00 0.44 -36.10
CA ALA A 614 -19.11 0.24 -37.02
C ALA A 614 -19.81 -1.08 -36.74
N THR A 615 -21.09 -0.99 -36.44
CA THR A 615 -21.97 -2.11 -36.09
C THR A 615 -23.22 -2.10 -36.97
N PRO A 616 -23.05 -2.13 -38.31
CA PRO A 616 -24.18 -2.08 -39.22
C PRO A 616 -25.07 -3.31 -39.04
N GLY A 617 -26.37 -3.13 -39.25
CA GLY A 617 -27.34 -4.20 -39.23
C GLY A 617 -28.66 -3.82 -38.57
N HIS A 618 -28.63 -3.08 -37.44
CA HIS A 618 -29.84 -2.40 -36.97
C HIS A 618 -30.25 -1.29 -37.96
N THR A 619 -29.29 -0.43 -38.30
CA THR A 619 -29.32 0.43 -39.48
C THR A 619 -28.03 0.25 -40.27
N ASN A 620 -27.98 0.70 -41.52
CA ASN A 620 -26.78 0.63 -42.35
C ASN A 620 -25.66 1.59 -41.92
N SER A 621 -25.94 2.55 -41.05
CA SER A 621 -24.99 3.58 -40.57
C SER A 621 -24.72 3.49 -39.06
N HIS A 622 -25.08 2.39 -38.41
CA HIS A 622 -25.00 2.24 -36.96
C HIS A 622 -23.55 2.13 -36.43
N LEU A 623 -23.27 2.83 -35.33
CA LEU A 623 -22.02 2.78 -34.58
C LEU A 623 -22.25 2.39 -33.11
N ALA A 624 -21.27 1.69 -32.56
CA ALA A 624 -21.07 1.57 -31.12
C ALA A 624 -19.86 2.42 -30.71
N TYR A 625 -19.83 2.91 -29.47
CA TYR A 625 -18.74 3.73 -28.95
C TYR A 625 -18.06 3.06 -27.77
N LEU A 626 -16.77 2.76 -27.90
CA LEU A 626 -15.96 2.21 -26.82
C LEU A 626 -15.19 3.34 -26.12
N VAL A 627 -15.51 3.58 -24.85
CA VAL A 627 -14.95 4.67 -24.04
C VAL A 627 -13.87 4.12 -23.11
N ASN A 628 -12.66 4.67 -23.22
CA ASN A 628 -11.47 4.30 -22.45
C ASN A 628 -11.23 2.77 -22.36
N ASP A 629 -11.56 2.04 -23.44
CA ASP A 629 -11.50 0.57 -23.52
C ASP A 629 -12.24 -0.19 -22.39
N THR A 630 -13.20 0.45 -21.71
CA THR A 630 -13.91 -0.14 -20.56
C THR A 630 -15.44 -0.09 -20.67
N HIS A 631 -16.01 0.96 -21.26
CA HIS A 631 -17.46 1.14 -21.39
C HIS A 631 -17.84 1.09 -22.87
N LEU A 632 -18.60 0.10 -23.29
CA LEU A 632 -19.09 -0.04 -24.65
C LEU A 632 -20.55 0.41 -24.72
N LEU A 633 -20.79 1.56 -25.33
CA LEU A 633 -22.12 2.07 -25.65
C LEU A 633 -22.54 1.42 -26.96
N THR A 634 -23.44 0.43 -26.90
CA THR A 634 -23.71 -0.48 -28.02
C THR A 634 -24.79 0.01 -28.98
N GLY A 635 -25.45 1.14 -28.67
CA GLY A 635 -26.64 1.56 -29.40
C GLY A 635 -27.67 0.43 -29.44
N ASP A 636 -28.21 0.20 -30.62
CA ASP A 636 -29.18 -0.85 -30.93
C ASP A 636 -28.54 -2.14 -31.46
N ALA A 637 -27.21 -2.22 -31.54
CA ALA A 637 -26.55 -3.43 -32.02
C ALA A 637 -26.60 -4.58 -31.01
N LEU A 638 -26.53 -4.28 -29.71
CA LEU A 638 -26.53 -5.27 -28.63
C LEU A 638 -27.25 -4.73 -27.41
N PHE A 639 -28.20 -5.49 -26.87
CA PHE A 639 -28.92 -5.20 -25.63
C PHE A 639 -28.58 -6.21 -24.55
N ILE A 640 -28.89 -5.89 -23.29
CA ILE A 640 -28.79 -6.85 -22.19
C ILE A 640 -29.75 -8.02 -22.46
N GLY A 641 -29.22 -9.19 -22.82
CA GLY A 641 -30.02 -10.34 -23.23
C GLY A 641 -30.82 -10.13 -24.52
N GLY A 642 -30.44 -9.21 -25.41
CA GLY A 642 -31.12 -8.96 -26.67
C GLY A 642 -30.27 -8.27 -27.74
N CYS A 643 -30.93 -7.77 -28.79
CA CYS A 643 -30.37 -6.85 -29.80
C CYS A 643 -31.53 -6.09 -30.46
N GLY A 644 -31.21 -5.00 -31.16
CA GLY A 644 -32.16 -4.23 -31.95
C GLY A 644 -32.68 -5.02 -33.15
N ARG A 645 -33.85 -4.60 -33.63
CA ARG A 645 -34.52 -5.16 -34.81
C ARG A 645 -33.79 -4.76 -36.11
N THR A 646 -34.06 -5.41 -37.23
CA THR A 646 -33.32 -5.17 -38.49
C THR A 646 -34.23 -5.03 -39.72
N ASP A 647 -35.52 -4.76 -39.53
CA ASP A 647 -36.55 -4.83 -40.57
C ASP A 647 -36.88 -3.47 -41.24
N PHE A 648 -36.23 -2.38 -40.82
CA PHE A 648 -36.37 -1.05 -41.45
C PHE A 648 -35.05 -0.26 -41.42
N GLN A 649 -35.02 0.94 -42.01
CA GLN A 649 -33.83 1.81 -42.09
C GLN A 649 -32.58 1.11 -42.67
N ASN A 650 -32.79 0.28 -43.70
CA ASN A 650 -31.75 -0.54 -44.34
C ASN A 650 -31.05 -1.50 -43.36
N GLY A 651 -31.81 -2.05 -42.41
CA GLY A 651 -31.32 -3.09 -41.50
C GLY A 651 -31.03 -4.43 -42.21
N ASP A 652 -30.12 -5.19 -41.64
CA ASP A 652 -29.66 -6.50 -42.11
C ASP A 652 -29.25 -7.37 -40.91
N ALA A 653 -29.97 -8.47 -40.69
CA ALA A 653 -29.72 -9.40 -39.58
C ALA A 653 -28.37 -10.13 -39.70
N GLY A 654 -27.93 -10.42 -40.93
CA GLY A 654 -26.63 -11.04 -41.16
C GLY A 654 -25.49 -10.10 -40.81
N ALA A 655 -25.59 -8.84 -41.26
CA ALA A 655 -24.63 -7.80 -40.92
C ALA A 655 -24.59 -7.54 -39.41
N LEU A 656 -25.74 -7.51 -38.74
CA LEU A 656 -25.82 -7.36 -37.29
C LEU A 656 -25.12 -8.50 -36.56
N TYR A 657 -25.40 -9.75 -36.97
CA TYR A 657 -24.75 -10.93 -36.39
C TYR A 657 -23.23 -10.86 -36.55
N ASP A 658 -22.76 -10.53 -37.76
CA ASP A 658 -21.34 -10.44 -38.06
C ASP A 658 -20.68 -9.32 -37.25
N ALA A 659 -21.31 -8.15 -37.16
CA ALA A 659 -20.83 -7.03 -36.35
C ALA A 659 -20.70 -7.38 -34.86
N VAL A 660 -21.74 -7.96 -34.26
CA VAL A 660 -21.71 -8.31 -32.83
C VAL A 660 -20.71 -9.43 -32.56
N THR A 661 -20.76 -10.52 -33.32
CA THR A 661 -19.94 -11.70 -33.04
C THR A 661 -18.47 -11.53 -33.40
N GLN A 662 -18.15 -10.78 -34.46
CA GLN A 662 -16.78 -10.60 -34.93
C GLN A 662 -16.10 -9.35 -34.37
N LYS A 663 -16.86 -8.28 -34.05
CA LYS A 663 -16.29 -7.05 -33.48
C LYS A 663 -16.54 -6.93 -31.97
N LEU A 664 -17.80 -6.97 -31.52
CA LEU A 664 -18.10 -6.71 -30.10
C LEU A 664 -17.67 -7.86 -29.19
N PHE A 665 -17.97 -9.11 -29.55
CA PHE A 665 -17.58 -10.31 -28.79
C PHE A 665 -16.09 -10.68 -28.91
N ALA A 666 -15.33 -9.91 -29.69
CA ALA A 666 -13.88 -9.96 -29.74
C ALA A 666 -13.20 -9.03 -28.70
N LEU A 667 -13.97 -8.15 -28.04
CA LEU A 667 -13.49 -7.32 -26.93
C LEU A 667 -13.28 -8.16 -25.65
N PRO A 668 -12.50 -7.66 -24.67
CA PRO A 668 -12.32 -8.32 -23.37
C PRO A 668 -13.64 -8.64 -22.67
N GLU A 669 -13.75 -9.82 -22.03
CA GLU A 669 -15.00 -10.28 -21.41
C GLU A 669 -15.50 -9.36 -20.29
N ASP A 670 -14.62 -8.61 -19.63
CA ASP A 670 -14.93 -7.65 -18.56
C ASP A 670 -15.32 -6.25 -19.08
N THR A 671 -15.36 -6.04 -20.41
CA THR A 671 -15.87 -4.80 -21.01
C THR A 671 -17.35 -4.63 -20.67
N LEU A 672 -17.71 -3.49 -20.06
CA LEU A 672 -19.06 -3.17 -19.65
C LEU A 672 -19.93 -2.80 -20.87
N VAL A 673 -21.13 -3.35 -20.96
CA VAL A 673 -22.08 -3.15 -22.07
C VAL A 673 -23.21 -2.22 -21.61
N TYR A 674 -23.40 -1.14 -22.36
CA TYR A 674 -24.37 -0.07 -22.12
C TYR A 674 -25.25 0.13 -23.38
N PRO A 675 -26.47 -0.42 -23.42
CA PRO A 675 -27.34 -0.37 -24.61
C PRO A 675 -28.09 0.94 -24.77
N ALA A 676 -28.56 1.27 -25.98
CA ALA A 676 -29.47 2.42 -26.13
C ALA A 676 -30.83 2.18 -25.43
N HIS A 677 -31.23 0.92 -25.22
CA HIS A 677 -32.51 0.57 -24.60
C HIS A 677 -32.41 -0.54 -23.56
N ASP A 678 -33.24 -0.44 -22.53
CA ASP A 678 -33.64 -1.60 -21.73
C ASP A 678 -35.10 -1.46 -21.26
N TYR A 679 -35.88 -2.53 -21.47
CA TYR A 679 -37.31 -2.58 -21.17
C TYR A 679 -37.62 -3.25 -19.82
N GLN A 680 -36.60 -3.63 -19.07
CA GLN A 680 -36.67 -4.37 -17.80
C GLN A 680 -36.02 -3.62 -16.63
N GLY A 681 -35.58 -2.37 -16.83
CA GLY A 681 -34.91 -1.54 -15.84
C GLY A 681 -33.46 -1.93 -15.53
N ARG A 682 -32.82 -2.72 -16.40
CA ARG A 682 -31.39 -3.10 -16.29
C ARG A 682 -30.51 -2.01 -16.88
N THR A 683 -29.34 -1.82 -16.28
CA THR A 683 -28.49 -0.65 -16.54
C THR A 683 -27.11 -0.99 -17.11
N VAL A 684 -26.58 -2.20 -16.89
CA VAL A 684 -25.27 -2.62 -17.41
C VAL A 684 -25.16 -4.15 -17.42
N SER A 685 -24.46 -4.70 -18.42
CA SER A 685 -23.97 -6.09 -18.44
C SER A 685 -22.50 -6.12 -18.87
N THR A 686 -21.95 -7.28 -19.23
CA THR A 686 -20.59 -7.39 -19.81
C THR A 686 -20.57 -8.15 -21.12
N ILE A 687 -19.52 -7.97 -21.93
CA ILE A 687 -19.30 -8.78 -23.15
C ILE A 687 -19.29 -10.28 -22.81
N GLY A 688 -18.68 -10.66 -21.69
CA GLY A 688 -18.65 -12.05 -21.24
C GLY A 688 -20.05 -12.59 -20.89
N GLU A 689 -20.90 -11.78 -20.26
CA GLU A 689 -22.29 -12.14 -19.96
C GLU A 689 -23.11 -12.30 -21.25
N GLU A 690 -23.05 -11.32 -22.15
CA GLU A 690 -23.82 -11.36 -23.40
C GLU A 690 -23.37 -12.51 -24.31
N LYS A 691 -22.07 -12.76 -24.40
CA LYS A 691 -21.53 -13.87 -25.20
C LYS A 691 -22.01 -15.24 -24.71
N ARG A 692 -22.15 -15.42 -23.40
CA ARG A 692 -22.53 -16.70 -22.78
C ARG A 692 -24.05 -16.88 -22.69
N TRP A 693 -24.78 -15.81 -22.44
CA TRP A 693 -26.17 -15.90 -21.98
C TRP A 693 -27.16 -15.10 -22.81
N ASN A 694 -26.73 -14.27 -23.76
CA ASN A 694 -27.69 -13.53 -24.60
C ASN A 694 -28.46 -14.52 -25.50
N PRO A 695 -29.78 -14.68 -25.33
CA PRO A 695 -30.57 -15.68 -26.04
C PRO A 695 -30.66 -15.43 -27.55
N ARG A 696 -30.26 -14.25 -28.03
CA ARG A 696 -30.13 -13.93 -29.46
C ARG A 696 -28.84 -14.48 -30.06
N PHE A 697 -27.75 -14.61 -29.30
CA PHE A 697 -26.45 -15.00 -29.86
C PHE A 697 -25.92 -16.32 -29.31
N ALA A 698 -26.07 -16.57 -28.02
CA ALA A 698 -25.50 -17.74 -27.34
C ALA A 698 -26.02 -19.05 -27.94
N GLY A 699 -25.09 -19.89 -28.40
CA GLY A 699 -25.40 -21.20 -28.99
C GLY A 699 -26.11 -21.16 -30.35
N ARG A 700 -26.17 -20.00 -31.02
CA ARG A 700 -26.79 -19.86 -32.35
C ARG A 700 -25.75 -19.70 -33.45
N THR A 701 -26.05 -20.28 -34.60
CA THR A 701 -25.34 -20.02 -35.85
C THR A 701 -25.87 -18.74 -36.52
N ARG A 702 -25.09 -18.16 -37.43
CA ARG A 702 -25.48 -16.99 -38.24
C ARG A 702 -26.84 -17.17 -38.92
N ASN A 703 -27.09 -18.33 -39.53
CA ASN A 703 -28.36 -18.60 -40.23
C ASN A 703 -29.54 -18.69 -39.25
N GLN A 704 -29.36 -19.33 -38.09
CA GLN A 704 -30.39 -19.41 -37.06
C GLN A 704 -30.72 -18.02 -36.47
N PHE A 705 -29.72 -17.14 -36.36
CA PHE A 705 -29.94 -15.74 -35.98
C PHE A 705 -30.78 -15.00 -37.02
N ILE A 706 -30.39 -15.07 -38.30
CA ILE A 706 -31.09 -14.39 -39.40
C ILE A 706 -32.55 -14.85 -39.47
N GLU A 707 -32.79 -16.15 -39.42
CA GLU A 707 -34.13 -16.72 -39.40
C GLU A 707 -34.93 -16.20 -38.20
N GLN A 708 -34.33 -16.16 -37.00
CA GLN A 708 -35.00 -15.64 -35.81
C GLN A 708 -35.35 -14.15 -35.94
N MET A 709 -34.43 -13.32 -36.46
CA MET A 709 -34.63 -11.88 -36.60
C MET A 709 -35.69 -11.54 -37.64
N ASN A 710 -35.71 -12.25 -38.77
CA ASN A 710 -36.71 -12.06 -39.82
C ASN A 710 -38.13 -12.45 -39.38
N ASN A 711 -38.25 -13.27 -38.33
CA ASN A 711 -39.53 -13.77 -37.82
C ASN A 711 -40.04 -13.02 -36.56
N LEU A 712 -39.43 -11.87 -36.21
CA LEU A 712 -39.79 -11.11 -34.99
C LEU A 712 -41.19 -10.48 -35.01
N ASN A 713 -41.75 -10.15 -36.19
CA ASN A 713 -43.10 -9.60 -36.37
C ASN A 713 -43.49 -8.48 -35.38
N LEU A 714 -42.58 -7.52 -35.17
CA LEU A 714 -42.78 -6.44 -34.19
C LEU A 714 -43.57 -5.26 -34.79
N PRO A 715 -44.46 -4.60 -34.02
CA PRO A 715 -45.16 -3.40 -34.48
C PRO A 715 -44.15 -2.29 -34.79
N LYS A 716 -44.47 -1.40 -35.74
CA LYS A 716 -43.60 -0.25 -36.05
C LYS A 716 -43.45 0.67 -34.83
N PRO A 717 -42.29 1.32 -34.62
CA PRO A 717 -42.13 2.32 -33.55
C PRO A 717 -43.17 3.42 -33.67
N LYS A 718 -43.74 3.87 -32.54
CA LYS A 718 -44.85 4.83 -32.52
C LYS A 718 -44.50 6.17 -33.17
N LYS A 719 -43.26 6.65 -32.98
CA LYS A 719 -42.77 7.94 -33.47
C LYS A 719 -42.05 7.86 -34.82
N ILE A 720 -41.99 6.72 -35.51
CA ILE A 720 -41.14 6.54 -36.70
C ILE A 720 -41.38 7.57 -37.82
N SER A 721 -42.63 7.96 -38.05
CA SER A 721 -43.01 8.94 -39.09
C SER A 721 -42.58 10.37 -38.78
N GLU A 722 -42.32 10.66 -37.51
CA GLU A 722 -41.89 11.98 -37.02
C GLU A 722 -40.39 11.99 -36.72
N ALA A 723 -39.92 10.98 -35.99
CA ALA A 723 -38.54 10.83 -35.53
C ALA A 723 -37.53 10.75 -36.67
N VAL A 724 -37.76 9.87 -37.66
CA VAL A 724 -36.76 9.67 -38.73
C VAL A 724 -36.59 10.96 -39.58
N PRO A 725 -37.65 11.63 -40.06
CA PRO A 725 -37.49 12.89 -40.78
C PRO A 725 -36.86 14.01 -39.93
N ALA A 726 -37.24 14.13 -38.65
CA ALA A 726 -36.68 15.14 -37.75
C ALA A 726 -35.19 14.87 -37.46
N ASN A 727 -34.80 13.62 -37.25
CA ASN A 727 -33.42 13.23 -36.95
C ASN A 727 -32.51 13.33 -38.19
N GLN A 728 -33.06 13.20 -39.39
CA GLN A 728 -32.35 13.58 -40.63
C GLN A 728 -32.06 15.09 -40.71
N GLN A 729 -32.73 15.89 -39.90
CA GLN A 729 -32.49 17.32 -39.68
C GLN A 729 -31.96 17.61 -38.27
N CYS A 730 -31.23 16.66 -37.67
CA CYS A 730 -30.54 16.81 -36.38
C CYS A 730 -31.47 17.09 -35.19
N GLY A 731 -32.75 16.69 -35.31
CA GLY A 731 -33.78 16.91 -34.30
C GLY A 731 -34.63 18.17 -34.54
N ARG A 732 -34.51 18.83 -35.70
CA ARG A 732 -35.39 19.96 -36.05
C ARG A 732 -36.78 19.46 -36.39
N VAL A 733 -37.73 19.79 -35.53
CA VAL A 733 -39.15 19.64 -35.82
C VAL A 733 -39.60 20.85 -36.62
N LEU A 734 -39.84 20.68 -37.91
CA LEU A 734 -40.55 21.68 -38.70
C LEU A 734 -41.97 21.74 -38.15
N LEU A 735 -42.37 22.87 -37.57
CA LEU A 735 -43.78 23.20 -37.39
C LEU A 735 -44.38 23.23 -38.80
N VAL A 736 -45.04 22.14 -39.19
CA VAL A 736 -46.04 22.20 -40.24
C VAL A 736 -47.15 23.05 -39.65
N LEU A 737 -47.17 24.34 -39.99
CA LEU A 737 -48.39 25.12 -39.93
C LEU A 737 -49.38 24.37 -40.81
N ASP A 738 -50.35 23.69 -40.19
CA ASP A 738 -51.54 23.19 -40.86
C ASP A 738 -52.26 24.40 -41.48
N TYR A 739 -51.88 24.74 -42.71
CA TYR A 739 -52.73 25.46 -43.63
C TYR A 739 -53.56 24.43 -44.38
N GLN A 740 -54.70 24.04 -43.81
CA GLN A 740 -55.84 23.61 -44.60
C GLN A 740 -57.10 24.35 -44.14
N ILE A 741 -57.53 25.17 -45.11
CA ILE A 741 -58.81 25.85 -45.39
C ILE A 741 -60.04 25.26 -44.69
#